data_AF-A0A5J9TDB5-F1
#
_entry.id   AF-A0A5J9TDB5-F1
#
_cell.length_a   1.000
_cell.length_b   1.000
_cell.length_c   1.000
_cell.angle_alpha   90.00
_cell.angle_beta   90.00
_cell.angle_gamma   90.00
#
_symmetry.space_group_name_H-M   'P 1'
#
loop_
_entity.id
_entity.type
_entity.pdbx_description
1 polymer ?
#
loop_
_entity_poly.entity_id
_entity_poly.type
_entity_poly.pdbx_seq_one_letter_code
_entity_poly.pdbx_strand_id
1 'polypeptide(L)'
;MKQPPMQNRGGGVLGRRAFASLLAAAVVALALLCIFYGAAFAPTLRGGRPSLRLARLGLRGPLTTPALPADLALSSIPVCDARHSELIPCLDRELHYQLRLHLNLSLMEHYERHCPPASRRLNCLIPPPDGYRVPIRWPRSRDEVWQANIPHPHLAAEKSDQRWMVVNGDKINFPGGGTHFHTGADKYIVHIAQMLKFPDDKLNNEGNVRNVLDVGCGVASFGAYLLSHDVIAMSLAPNDVHENQIQFALERGIPATLGVLGTRRLPYPSRSFEMAHCSRCRIDWLQRDGILLLEMDRVLRPGGYFVYSSPEAYALDPVNRKIWGQMSDLARRMCWRVASKKNQTVIWVKPLSNGCYMRREPGTLPPMCERDDDPDAAWNVPMKACITPYTKRVNRVKGSELLPWPQRLTTPPPRLEELGIHSDNFSQDSEIWHSRVIQYWKHMKSEIQKDSFRNVMDMSANLGGFAASLRKKDIWVMNVIPFTKPGKLKIIYDRGLIGTIHNWCESFSTYPRTYDLLHAWRLFSEIEKQGCSLEDLLIEMDRILRPNGYAIIRDKAAVVNYIKKLLPALRWDDWSYEVKPKKDALSSNDEGVLIVRKRSISKRFLKQEGAAVTNLYGYCSQANEPDLCFTSLGKIRAVHGRKTLPAPTPRGGASAMAELRHATAAATRASGSPSKRDAETALASSPFIASPRGGGKDGPRASLPLHQRWPLPPPVRSLLALEDPRSPAASTSYRILVAGVVCFALAVLFSAPSVWSRLNAPYLCWKEGIRLHCPRLPLPGSRALSGAATRFQANLVPENETSGFIFIHAEGGLNQQRIAICNAVAIAKIMNSTLILPVLKQDQIWKDQTKFEDIFDVDHFINYLKDDVRIVRDIPDWFTEKEELFTSIKRTVKNIPKYASAQFYIDNVLPRIKEKKIMSIKPFVDRLGYDNVPMEINRLRCRVNYHALKFLPDIEEMADKLASRMRNRTGSLNPYMALHLRFEKGMVGLSFCDFAGTREEKAMMAAYRKQQWPRRYKNGSHLWPLALEKRKEGRCPLEPGEIGIILRAMGYTKETQIYVASGQVYGGSNRMAPLRNMFPNMVSKEDLASKEEMGPFKKHVTSLAALDFLVCLKSDVFVMTHGGNFAKLIIGYRRYMGRHRLKSIKPDKGLMSKFFGDPYMPWATFVEDVMITHQTRTGLPEPTFPHYDLWENPLTPCMPALMLSAGAAEAPPIAAATPAIMQDHSGGTLAMHNQAKLISQIQRPQIDGQSEVETKHLPSS
;
A
#
# COMPACT_ATOMS: atom_id res chain seq x y z
N MET A 1 96.17 -5.13 4.25
CA MET A 1 97.23 -4.11 4.35
C MET A 1 96.61 -2.74 4.15
N LYS A 2 96.82 -1.87 5.15
CA LYS A 2 97.16 -0.43 5.07
C LYS A 2 96.50 0.44 3.97
N GLN A 3 95.61 1.34 4.44
CA GLN A 3 95.85 2.80 4.61
C GLN A 3 96.12 3.67 3.34
N PRO A 4 96.02 5.02 3.39
CA PRO A 4 94.82 5.88 3.42
C PRO A 4 95.00 7.06 2.39
N PRO A 5 94.83 8.37 2.71
CA PRO A 5 93.62 9.19 2.52
C PRO A 5 93.84 10.50 1.70
N MET A 6 92.78 11.29 1.42
CA MET A 6 92.68 12.71 1.87
C MET A 6 91.45 13.51 1.35
N GLN A 7 90.75 14.11 2.31
CA GLN A 7 90.23 15.50 2.46
C GLN A 7 89.25 16.19 1.47
N ASN A 8 88.00 16.30 1.94
CA ASN A 8 87.20 17.50 2.30
C ASN A 8 87.47 18.92 1.71
N ARG A 9 86.41 19.57 1.18
CA ARG A 9 85.66 20.70 1.83
C ARG A 9 84.49 21.25 0.96
N GLY A 10 83.26 21.21 1.51
CA GLY A 10 82.28 22.32 1.67
C GLY A 10 81.62 23.06 0.49
N GLY A 11 80.27 23.03 0.44
CA GLY A 11 79.42 24.15 -0.05
C GLY A 11 78.03 23.80 -0.60
N GLY A 12 76.93 24.22 0.08
CA GLY A 12 75.67 24.61 -0.59
C GLY A 12 74.41 23.72 -0.44
N VAL A 13 73.83 23.62 0.75
CA VAL A 13 72.44 23.15 0.97
C VAL A 13 71.50 24.36 1.01
N LEU A 14 70.73 24.64 -0.06
CA LEU A 14 69.57 25.54 0.04
C LEU A 14 68.41 25.28 -0.96
N GLY A 15 68.49 24.29 -1.87
CA GLY A 15 67.45 24.10 -2.90
C GLY A 15 66.27 23.19 -2.52
N ARG A 16 66.48 22.15 -1.70
CA ARG A 16 65.45 21.09 -1.51
C ARG A 16 64.42 21.39 -0.41
N ARG A 17 64.80 22.09 0.65
CA ARG A 17 63.85 22.50 1.70
C ARG A 17 62.94 23.63 1.22
N ALA A 18 63.47 24.59 0.46
CA ALA A 18 62.68 25.65 -0.15
C ALA A 18 61.61 25.08 -1.10
N PHE A 19 61.95 24.08 -1.91
CA PHE A 19 61.01 23.45 -2.83
C PHE A 19 59.91 22.65 -2.11
N ALA A 20 60.27 21.90 -1.06
CA ALA A 20 59.29 21.17 -0.24
C ALA A 20 58.36 22.12 0.54
N SER A 21 58.89 23.24 1.04
CA SER A 21 58.10 24.28 1.71
C SER A 21 57.18 25.03 0.75
N LEU A 22 57.62 25.30 -0.49
CA LEU A 22 56.78 25.87 -1.55
C LEU A 22 55.66 24.92 -1.97
N LEU A 23 55.94 23.61 -2.05
CA LEU A 23 54.93 22.61 -2.37
C LEU A 23 53.89 22.47 -1.24
N ALA A 24 54.35 22.45 0.01
CA ALA A 24 53.47 22.41 1.17
C ALA A 24 52.62 23.69 1.28
N ALA A 25 53.22 24.86 1.02
CA ALA A 25 52.50 26.13 0.98
C ALA A 25 51.47 26.18 -0.16
N ALA A 26 51.77 25.61 -1.33
CA ALA A 26 50.82 25.52 -2.44
C ALA A 26 49.65 24.57 -2.12
N VAL A 27 49.91 23.44 -1.46
CA VAL A 27 48.85 22.51 -1.01
C VAL A 27 47.97 23.13 0.07
N VAL A 28 48.55 23.87 1.02
CA VAL A 28 47.80 24.61 2.04
C VAL A 28 47.02 25.77 1.42
N ALA A 29 47.60 26.50 0.46
CA ALA A 29 46.91 27.57 -0.26
C ALA A 29 45.75 27.02 -1.10
N LEU A 30 45.90 25.86 -1.75
CA LEU A 30 44.83 25.17 -2.47
C LEU A 30 43.75 24.63 -1.53
N ALA A 31 44.13 24.08 -0.36
CA ALA A 31 43.16 23.66 0.65
C ALA A 31 42.39 24.86 1.22
N LEU A 32 43.06 25.99 1.45
CA LEU A 32 42.43 27.24 1.88
C LEU A 32 41.55 27.83 0.78
N LEU A 33 41.94 27.75 -0.50
CA LEU A 33 41.10 28.12 -1.65
C LEU A 33 39.86 27.21 -1.75
N CYS A 34 40.00 25.91 -1.52
CA CYS A 34 38.88 24.97 -1.47
C CYS A 34 37.96 25.21 -0.26
N ILE A 35 38.49 25.68 0.88
CA ILE A 35 37.68 26.09 2.03
C ILE A 35 37.01 27.45 1.75
N PHE A 36 37.71 28.39 1.09
CA PHE A 36 37.18 29.71 0.76
C PHE A 36 36.09 29.66 -0.32
N TYR A 37 36.27 28.84 -1.37
CA TYR A 37 35.25 28.59 -2.39
C TYR A 37 34.20 27.55 -1.97
N GLY A 38 34.55 26.60 -1.10
CA GLY A 38 33.59 25.69 -0.47
C GLY A 38 32.67 26.39 0.53
N ALA A 39 33.16 27.42 1.22
CA ALA A 39 32.35 28.31 2.05
C ALA A 39 31.52 29.31 1.21
N ALA A 40 31.93 29.61 -0.02
CA ALA A 40 31.18 30.46 -0.94
C ALA A 40 29.98 29.75 -1.61
N PHE A 41 29.90 28.41 -1.54
CA PHE A 41 28.82 27.63 -2.19
C PHE A 41 28.20 26.51 -1.33
N ALA A 42 28.38 26.53 -0.01
CA ALA A 42 27.52 25.77 0.89
C ALA A 42 26.26 26.59 1.24
N PRO A 43 25.04 26.05 1.06
CA PRO A 43 23.83 26.75 1.45
C PRO A 43 23.79 26.87 2.97
N THR A 44 23.93 28.09 3.46
CA THR A 44 23.68 28.46 4.84
C THR A 44 22.19 28.26 5.15
N LEU A 45 21.84 27.12 5.76
CA LEU A 45 20.69 27.02 6.64
C LEU A 45 20.97 27.90 7.89
N ARG A 46 20.76 29.21 7.75
CA ARG A 46 20.54 30.11 8.87
C ARG A 46 19.05 30.40 8.95
N GLY A 47 18.44 29.86 10.01
CA GLY A 47 17.20 30.41 10.54
C GLY A 47 17.39 31.91 10.78
N GLY A 48 16.67 32.71 10.01
CA GLY A 48 16.39 34.09 10.34
C GLY A 48 15.40 34.10 11.50
N ARG A 49 15.90 34.43 12.70
CA ARG A 49 15.15 35.33 13.57
C ARG A 49 15.07 36.69 12.85
N PRO A 50 13.92 37.37 12.81
CA PRO A 50 13.86 38.73 12.29
C PRO A 50 14.65 39.65 13.24
N SER A 51 15.65 40.35 12.70
CA SER A 51 16.28 41.48 13.39
C SER A 51 15.48 42.73 13.04
N LEU A 52 14.78 43.28 14.04
CA LEU A 52 14.41 44.69 14.06
C LEU A 52 15.69 45.52 13.88
N ARG A 53 15.77 46.29 12.80
CA ARG A 53 16.58 47.51 12.77
C ARG A 53 15.73 48.63 13.35
N LEU A 54 15.98 48.98 14.60
CA LEU A 54 15.65 50.30 15.10
C LEU A 54 16.88 51.18 14.92
N ALA A 55 16.77 52.23 14.10
CA ALA A 55 17.69 53.35 14.12
C ALA A 55 16.96 54.58 14.68
N ARG A 56 17.29 54.86 15.94
CA ARG A 56 17.35 56.16 16.62
C ARG A 56 16.06 56.98 16.80
N LEU A 57 15.58 57.01 18.05
CA LEU A 57 15.60 58.21 18.89
C LEU A 57 15.54 57.76 20.36
N GLY A 58 16.36 58.39 21.21
CA GLY A 58 16.84 57.82 22.47
C GLY A 58 15.87 57.88 23.64
N LEU A 59 16.13 57.02 24.63
CA LEU A 59 15.95 57.27 26.06
C LEU A 59 16.69 56.18 26.84
N ARG A 60 17.54 56.60 27.78
CA ARG A 60 18.30 55.76 28.72
C ARG A 60 17.36 55.24 29.81
N GLY A 61 17.48 53.95 30.18
CA GLY A 61 16.86 53.36 31.38
C GLY A 61 17.07 51.85 31.46
N PRO A 62 17.28 51.26 32.65
CA PRO A 62 17.67 49.84 32.80
C PRO A 62 16.50 48.89 32.54
N LEU A 63 16.71 47.85 31.73
CA LEU A 63 15.69 46.84 31.42
C LEU A 63 15.39 45.96 32.64
N THR A 64 14.22 46.18 33.23
CA THR A 64 13.41 45.14 33.88
C THR A 64 12.90 44.17 32.81
N THR A 65 12.95 42.88 33.13
CA THR A 65 12.40 41.77 32.31
C THR A 65 10.89 41.95 32.09
N PRO A 66 10.35 41.91 30.85
CA PRO A 66 8.91 41.89 30.65
C PRO A 66 8.38 40.50 30.99
N ALA A 67 7.42 40.45 31.90
CA ALA A 67 6.55 39.29 32.08
C ALA A 67 5.89 38.94 30.73
N LEU A 68 5.97 37.66 30.33
CA LEU A 68 5.14 37.13 29.25
C LEU A 68 3.66 37.28 29.63
N PRO A 69 2.77 37.68 28.71
CA PRO A 69 1.33 37.63 28.96
C PRO A 69 0.93 36.17 29.22
N ALA A 70 0.30 35.94 30.36
CA ALA A 70 -0.58 34.80 30.55
C ALA A 70 -1.74 34.89 29.54
N ASP A 71 -2.28 33.73 29.16
CA ASP A 71 -3.54 33.56 28.43
C ASP A 71 -3.52 33.52 26.89
N LEU A 72 -2.58 32.78 26.31
CA LEU A 72 -2.85 32.06 25.05
C LEU A 72 -3.27 30.64 25.40
N ALA A 73 -4.58 30.40 25.40
CA ALA A 73 -5.19 29.09 25.61
C ALA A 73 -4.51 28.05 24.71
N LEU A 74 -3.86 27.06 25.34
CA LEU A 74 -3.20 25.96 24.64
C LEU A 74 -4.28 25.18 23.87
N SER A 75 -4.31 25.34 22.53
CA SER A 75 -5.27 24.66 21.67
C SER A 75 -5.20 23.15 21.89
N SER A 76 -6.34 22.52 22.19
CA SER A 76 -6.42 21.07 22.43
C SER A 76 -5.94 20.27 21.22
N ILE A 77 -5.21 19.17 21.46
CA ILE A 77 -4.84 18.24 20.38
C ILE A 77 -6.12 17.52 19.92
N PRO A 78 -6.47 17.57 18.64
CA PRO A 78 -7.70 16.97 18.15
C PRO A 78 -7.65 15.44 18.26
N VAL A 79 -8.81 14.81 18.38
CA VAL A 79 -8.93 13.35 18.27
C VAL A 79 -9.00 12.97 16.79
N CYS A 80 -8.24 11.96 16.38
CA CYS A 80 -8.25 11.47 15.00
C CYS A 80 -9.62 10.85 14.63
N ASP A 81 -9.91 10.77 13.33
CA ASP A 81 -11.06 10.02 12.83
C ASP A 81 -11.02 8.56 13.31
N ALA A 82 -12.19 7.99 13.63
CA ALA A 82 -12.34 6.62 14.14
C ALA A 82 -11.70 5.56 13.25
N ARG A 83 -11.58 5.79 11.94
CA ARG A 83 -10.90 4.87 11.01
C ARG A 83 -9.41 4.64 11.32
N HIS A 84 -8.78 5.54 12.08
CA HIS A 84 -7.37 5.41 12.47
C HIS A 84 -7.19 4.67 13.80
N SER A 85 -8.26 4.08 14.38
CA SER A 85 -8.21 3.41 15.68
C SER A 85 -7.13 2.33 15.80
N GLU A 86 -6.71 1.74 14.68
CA GLU A 86 -5.70 0.68 14.60
C GLU A 86 -4.45 1.10 13.79
N LEU A 87 -4.29 2.39 13.53
CA LEU A 87 -3.18 2.88 12.71
C LEU A 87 -1.81 2.59 13.36
N ILE A 88 -0.94 2.00 12.55
CA ILE A 88 0.49 1.82 12.84
C ILE A 88 1.28 2.65 11.82
N PRO A 89 1.72 3.88 12.16
CA PRO A 89 2.19 4.85 11.17
C PRO A 89 3.31 4.35 10.24
N CYS A 90 4.26 3.57 10.77
CA CYS A 90 5.39 3.04 9.99
C CYS A 90 5.10 1.74 9.23
N LEU A 91 3.90 1.18 9.37
CA LEU A 91 3.46 -0.02 8.65
C LEU A 91 2.14 0.25 7.90
N ASP A 92 1.84 1.52 7.67
CA ASP A 92 0.66 1.96 6.93
C ASP A 92 0.88 1.73 5.43
N ARG A 93 0.19 0.75 4.87
CA ARG A 93 0.30 0.42 3.45
C ARG A 93 -0.19 1.56 2.56
N GLU A 94 -1.16 2.36 3.03
CA GLU A 94 -1.68 3.51 2.28
C GLU A 94 -0.59 4.58 2.14
N LEU A 95 0.21 4.80 3.20
CA LEU A 95 1.36 5.68 3.15
C LEU A 95 2.41 5.22 2.12
N HIS A 96 2.70 3.92 2.02
CA HIS A 96 3.67 3.40 1.04
C HIS A 96 3.29 3.77 -0.39
N TYR A 97 1.99 3.66 -0.73
CA TYR A 97 1.46 4.05 -2.03
C TYR A 97 1.56 5.55 -2.26
N GLN A 98 1.21 6.36 -1.25
CA GLN A 98 1.26 7.82 -1.36
C GLN A 98 2.68 8.36 -1.48
N LEU A 99 3.66 7.73 -0.82
CA LEU A 99 5.08 8.05 -0.93
C LEU A 99 5.74 7.49 -2.20
N ARG A 100 5.02 6.68 -3.01
CA ARG A 100 5.52 6.04 -4.24
C ARG A 100 6.81 5.25 -4.02
N LEU A 101 6.89 4.54 -2.89
CA LEU A 101 8.06 3.71 -2.60
C LEU A 101 8.15 2.56 -3.60
N HIS A 102 9.31 2.41 -4.25
CA HIS A 102 9.59 1.31 -5.18
C HIS A 102 10.02 0.07 -4.40
N LEU A 103 9.05 -0.58 -3.75
CA LEU A 103 9.29 -1.75 -2.89
C LEU A 103 9.27 -3.04 -3.70
N ASN A 104 10.23 -3.92 -3.43
CA ASN A 104 10.28 -5.26 -4.00
C ASN A 104 9.38 -6.23 -3.21
N LEU A 105 8.21 -6.54 -3.77
CA LEU A 105 7.23 -7.41 -3.13
C LEU A 105 7.73 -8.84 -2.92
N SER A 106 8.62 -9.36 -3.79
CA SER A 106 9.16 -10.71 -3.64
C SER A 106 10.13 -10.82 -2.46
N LEU A 107 10.68 -9.69 -1.99
CA LEU A 107 11.57 -9.62 -0.84
C LEU A 107 10.85 -9.21 0.45
N MET A 108 9.51 -9.13 0.42
CA MET A 108 8.68 -8.71 1.55
C MET A 108 8.95 -7.28 2.05
N GLU A 109 9.55 -6.41 1.23
CA GLU A 109 9.86 -5.01 1.62
C GLU A 109 8.60 -4.20 1.99
N HIS A 110 7.43 -4.59 1.51
CA HIS A 110 6.14 -3.99 1.84
C HIS A 110 5.65 -4.29 3.28
N TYR A 111 6.24 -5.28 3.96
CA TYR A 111 6.02 -5.56 5.38
C TYR A 111 7.11 -4.97 6.28
N GLU A 112 8.14 -4.37 5.69
CA GLU A 112 9.14 -3.61 6.44
C GLU A 112 8.60 -2.25 6.87
N ARG A 113 9.34 -1.62 7.79
CA ARG A 113 8.98 -0.33 8.35
C ARG A 113 9.30 0.80 7.37
N HIS A 114 8.30 1.60 7.01
CA HIS A 114 8.45 2.86 6.27
C HIS A 114 7.65 3.96 6.96
N CYS A 115 8.34 4.86 7.64
CA CYS A 115 7.72 5.87 8.49
C CYS A 115 7.35 7.16 7.72
N PRO A 116 6.27 7.86 8.11
CA PRO A 116 5.87 9.11 7.48
C PRO A 116 6.89 10.24 7.75
N PRO A 117 7.21 11.07 6.74
CA PRO A 117 7.99 12.28 6.96
C PRO A 117 7.22 13.25 7.86
N ALA A 118 7.93 14.18 8.51
CA ALA A 118 7.35 15.09 9.51
C ALA A 118 6.07 15.82 9.04
N SER A 119 6.03 16.26 7.78
CA SER A 119 4.87 16.93 7.15
C SER A 119 3.62 16.06 6.99
N ARG A 120 3.75 14.73 7.13
CA ARG A 120 2.65 13.76 6.96
C ARG A 120 2.35 12.98 8.23
N ARG A 121 2.96 13.33 9.36
CA ARG A 121 2.63 12.75 10.67
C ARG A 121 1.25 13.23 11.11
N LEU A 122 0.52 12.34 11.77
CA LEU A 122 -0.79 12.67 12.32
C LEU A 122 -0.61 13.32 13.68
N ASN A 123 -0.93 14.61 13.76
CA ASN A 123 -0.87 15.38 15.00
C ASN A 123 -2.22 15.35 15.73
N CYS A 124 -2.71 14.14 16.03
CA CYS A 124 -4.00 13.91 16.68
C CYS A 124 -3.96 12.68 17.60
N LEU A 125 -4.86 12.63 18.59
CA LEU A 125 -4.99 11.51 19.54
C LEU A 125 -5.80 10.37 18.92
N ILE A 126 -5.25 9.15 18.91
CA ILE A 126 -5.89 7.99 18.28
C ILE A 126 -7.04 7.45 19.17
N PRO A 127 -8.31 7.45 18.71
CA PRO A 127 -9.43 7.00 19.53
C PRO A 127 -9.41 5.48 19.75
N PRO A 128 -9.96 4.98 20.86
CA PRO A 128 -10.22 3.54 21.03
C PRO A 128 -11.34 3.06 20.09
N PRO A 129 -11.41 1.75 19.77
CA PRO A 129 -12.50 1.19 18.98
C PRO A 129 -13.84 1.29 19.74
N ASP A 130 -14.93 1.16 18.98
CA ASP A 130 -16.27 1.23 19.54
C ASP A 130 -16.55 0.08 20.51
N GLY A 131 -17.01 0.43 21.71
CA GLY A 131 -17.27 -0.54 22.77
C GLY A 131 -16.01 -1.05 23.49
N TYR A 132 -14.85 -0.41 23.29
CA TYR A 132 -13.61 -0.75 23.99
C TYR A 132 -13.81 -0.92 25.49
N ARG A 133 -13.25 -2.00 26.03
CA ARG A 133 -13.31 -2.37 27.44
C ARG A 133 -11.91 -2.37 28.04
N VAL A 134 -11.84 -2.17 29.36
CA VAL A 134 -10.60 -2.39 30.09
C VAL A 134 -10.14 -3.84 29.84
N PRO A 135 -8.88 -4.06 29.41
CA PRO A 135 -8.35 -5.38 29.15
C PRO A 135 -8.58 -6.33 30.32
N ILE A 136 -8.83 -7.60 30.02
CA ILE A 136 -8.90 -8.65 31.04
C ILE A 136 -7.55 -8.67 31.77
N ARG A 137 -7.57 -8.84 33.10
CA ARG A 137 -6.36 -8.80 33.89
C ARG A 137 -5.62 -10.13 33.88
N TRP A 138 -4.31 -10.07 34.05
CA TRP A 138 -3.45 -11.25 34.16
C TRP A 138 -3.79 -12.03 35.45
N PRO A 139 -3.78 -13.38 35.45
CA PRO A 139 -3.37 -14.29 34.37
C PRO A 139 -4.47 -14.65 33.36
N ARG A 140 -5.72 -14.26 33.61
CA ARG A 140 -6.86 -14.65 32.75
C ARG A 140 -6.72 -14.14 31.32
N SER A 141 -6.10 -12.97 31.13
CA SER A 141 -5.84 -12.43 29.80
C SER A 141 -4.98 -13.32 28.92
N ARG A 142 -4.18 -14.23 29.49
CA ARG A 142 -3.45 -15.23 28.71
C ARG A 142 -4.38 -16.01 27.78
N ASP A 143 -5.59 -16.33 28.25
CA ASP A 143 -6.49 -17.28 27.57
C ASP A 143 -7.80 -16.63 27.11
N GLU A 144 -8.12 -15.41 27.54
CA GLU A 144 -9.36 -14.71 27.17
C GLU A 144 -9.09 -13.23 26.87
N VAL A 145 -9.68 -12.68 25.81
CA VAL A 145 -9.71 -11.22 25.56
C VAL A 145 -11.11 -10.75 25.16
N TRP A 146 -11.37 -9.45 25.26
CA TRP A 146 -12.62 -8.85 24.79
C TRP A 146 -12.64 -8.76 23.26
N GLN A 147 -13.71 -9.23 22.64
CA GLN A 147 -13.89 -9.09 21.19
C GLN A 147 -13.96 -7.62 20.76
N ALA A 148 -14.56 -6.75 21.57
CA ALA A 148 -14.68 -5.32 21.27
C ALA A 148 -13.33 -4.58 21.20
N ASN A 149 -12.27 -5.11 21.81
CA ASN A 149 -10.95 -4.49 21.78
C ASN A 149 -10.19 -4.81 20.49
N ILE A 150 -10.55 -5.90 19.81
CA ILE A 150 -9.97 -6.36 18.54
C ILE A 150 -11.12 -6.92 17.66
N PRO A 151 -11.88 -6.05 16.97
CA PRO A 151 -13.13 -6.41 16.28
C PRO A 151 -12.89 -7.13 14.93
N HIS A 152 -11.99 -8.11 14.91
CA HIS A 152 -11.56 -8.85 13.72
C HIS A 152 -11.79 -10.37 13.89
N PRO A 153 -13.04 -10.85 13.92
CA PRO A 153 -13.35 -12.26 14.18
C PRO A 153 -13.02 -13.19 13.00
N HIS A 154 -12.62 -12.65 11.84
CA HIS A 154 -12.35 -13.44 10.64
C HIS A 154 -11.29 -14.53 10.87
N LEU A 155 -10.22 -14.21 11.61
CA LEU A 155 -9.16 -15.17 11.93
C LEU A 155 -9.69 -16.35 12.76
N ALA A 156 -10.69 -16.12 13.62
CA ALA A 156 -11.33 -17.17 14.39
C ALA A 156 -12.13 -18.13 13.50
N ALA A 157 -12.78 -17.61 12.45
CA ALA A 157 -13.48 -18.44 11.47
C ALA A 157 -12.50 -19.24 10.60
N GLU A 158 -11.46 -18.59 10.05
CA GLU A 158 -10.48 -19.21 9.16
C GLU A 158 -9.62 -20.30 9.83
N LYS A 159 -9.37 -20.20 11.14
CA LYS A 159 -8.47 -21.09 11.90
C LYS A 159 -9.19 -21.89 12.99
N SER A 160 -10.51 -22.00 12.87
CA SER A 160 -11.37 -22.71 13.83
C SER A 160 -10.99 -24.19 13.97
N ASP A 161 -10.61 -24.84 12.87
CA ASP A 161 -10.12 -26.22 12.80
C ASP A 161 -8.85 -26.47 13.63
N GLN A 162 -8.00 -25.45 13.76
CA GLN A 162 -6.71 -25.53 14.45
C GLN A 162 -6.78 -25.11 15.92
N ARG A 163 -7.97 -24.74 16.41
CA ARG A 163 -8.20 -24.26 17.78
C ARG A 163 -7.27 -23.11 18.18
N TRP A 164 -6.96 -22.20 17.26
CA TRP A 164 -6.14 -21.02 17.57
C TRP A 164 -6.87 -20.06 18.50
N MET A 165 -8.16 -19.84 18.21
CA MET A 165 -9.04 -18.98 18.98
C MET A 165 -10.50 -19.42 18.78
N VAL A 166 -11.34 -19.19 19.78
CA VAL A 166 -12.77 -19.53 19.77
C VAL A 166 -13.56 -18.32 20.23
N VAL A 167 -14.48 -17.84 19.40
CA VAL A 167 -15.40 -16.76 19.79
C VAL A 167 -16.44 -17.32 20.75
N ASN A 168 -16.57 -16.69 21.92
CA ASN A 168 -17.51 -17.09 22.97
C ASN A 168 -18.21 -15.85 23.54
N GLY A 169 -19.40 -15.55 23.03
CA GLY A 169 -20.16 -14.36 23.42
C GLY A 169 -19.41 -13.07 23.07
N ASP A 170 -19.13 -12.25 24.08
CA ASP A 170 -18.39 -10.99 23.96
C ASP A 170 -16.86 -11.14 24.11
N LYS A 171 -16.38 -12.38 24.18
CA LYS A 171 -14.98 -12.74 24.39
C LYS A 171 -14.43 -13.65 23.30
N ILE A 172 -13.11 -13.67 23.21
CA ILE A 172 -12.35 -14.61 22.39
C ILE A 172 -11.44 -15.42 23.30
N ASN A 173 -11.55 -16.74 23.23
CA ASN A 173 -10.80 -17.69 24.03
C ASN A 173 -9.63 -18.28 23.23
N PHE A 174 -8.49 -18.52 23.87
CA PHE A 174 -7.26 -19.06 23.26
C PHE A 174 -6.89 -20.39 23.93
N PRO A 175 -7.32 -21.54 23.39
CA PRO A 175 -7.10 -22.84 24.03
C PRO A 175 -5.68 -23.39 23.83
N GLY A 176 -4.74 -22.57 23.32
CA GLY A 176 -3.35 -22.96 23.11
C GLY A 176 -3.06 -23.76 21.83
N GLY A 177 -4.03 -23.86 20.91
CA GLY A 177 -3.85 -24.55 19.63
C GLY A 177 -2.90 -23.82 18.68
N GLY A 178 -2.35 -24.58 17.74
CA GLY A 178 -1.44 -24.13 16.69
C GLY A 178 -1.50 -25.05 15.47
N THR A 179 -0.92 -24.66 14.34
CA THR A 179 -0.98 -25.47 13.11
C THR A 179 -0.26 -26.82 13.21
N HIS A 180 0.77 -26.95 14.04
CA HIS A 180 1.44 -28.24 14.31
C HIS A 180 1.30 -28.73 15.76
N PHE A 181 0.48 -28.04 16.56
CA PHE A 181 0.21 -28.42 17.95
C PHE A 181 -1.27 -28.23 18.27
N HIS A 182 -2.13 -28.92 17.50
CA HIS A 182 -3.59 -28.87 17.64
C HIS A 182 -4.08 -29.30 19.03
N THR A 183 -3.30 -30.14 19.73
CA THR A 183 -3.63 -30.71 21.04
C THR A 183 -3.16 -29.85 22.23
N GLY A 184 -2.52 -28.70 21.95
CA GLY A 184 -2.05 -27.71 22.94
C GLY A 184 -0.55 -27.42 22.84
N ALA A 185 -0.17 -26.14 23.02
CA ALA A 185 1.22 -25.69 23.03
C ALA A 185 2.02 -26.23 24.22
N ASP A 186 1.36 -26.48 25.36
CA ASP A 186 1.92 -27.14 26.55
C ASP A 186 2.54 -28.50 26.23
N LYS A 187 1.79 -29.39 25.58
CA LYS A 187 2.25 -30.73 25.21
C LYS A 187 3.38 -30.68 24.18
N TYR A 188 3.31 -29.72 23.27
CA TYR A 188 4.34 -29.52 22.26
C TYR A 188 5.66 -29.01 22.86
N ILE A 189 5.61 -28.12 23.85
CA ILE A 189 6.79 -27.67 24.60
C ILE A 189 7.47 -28.84 25.34
N VAL A 190 6.68 -29.67 26.01
CA VAL A 190 7.15 -30.90 26.68
C VAL A 190 7.79 -31.85 25.67
N HIS A 191 7.17 -32.03 24.50
CA HIS A 191 7.73 -32.88 23.44
C HIS A 191 9.09 -32.38 22.93
N ILE A 192 9.28 -31.06 22.76
CA ILE A 192 10.57 -30.49 22.38
C ILE A 192 11.63 -30.77 23.46
N ALA A 193 11.28 -30.61 24.74
CA ALA A 193 12.19 -30.90 25.85
C ALA A 193 12.63 -32.38 25.86
N GLN A 194 11.69 -33.30 25.65
CA GLN A 194 11.96 -34.74 25.51
C GLN A 194 12.83 -35.05 24.30
N MET A 195 12.60 -34.38 23.16
CA MET A 195 13.42 -34.53 21.95
C MET A 195 14.88 -34.14 22.20
N LEU A 196 15.11 -33.11 23.03
CA LEU A 196 16.43 -32.61 23.42
C LEU A 196 17.01 -33.33 24.65
N LYS A 197 16.24 -34.22 25.29
CA LYS A 197 16.60 -34.93 26.53
C LYS A 197 16.93 -33.98 27.67
N PHE A 198 16.17 -32.90 27.81
CA PHE A 198 16.32 -32.00 28.94
C PHE A 198 15.71 -32.59 30.22
N PRO A 199 16.27 -32.26 31.40
CA PRO A 199 15.77 -32.77 32.68
C PRO A 199 14.29 -32.41 32.95
N ASP A 200 13.58 -33.32 33.62
CA ASP A 200 12.16 -33.18 34.02
C ASP A 200 11.18 -32.81 32.88
N ASP A 201 11.54 -33.07 31.62
CA ASP A 201 10.81 -32.63 30.44
C ASP A 201 10.55 -31.10 30.41
N LYS A 202 11.41 -30.31 31.05
CA LYS A 202 11.31 -28.84 31.11
C LYS A 202 12.19 -28.18 30.06
N LEU A 203 11.57 -27.42 29.16
CA LEU A 203 12.31 -26.74 28.09
C LEU A 203 13.34 -25.71 28.59
N ASN A 204 13.12 -25.14 29.77
CA ASN A 204 14.03 -24.18 30.41
C ASN A 204 15.44 -24.74 30.67
N ASN A 205 15.57 -26.07 30.81
CA ASN A 205 16.85 -26.77 31.00
C ASN A 205 17.71 -26.15 32.11
N GLU A 206 17.19 -26.12 33.34
CA GLU A 206 17.90 -25.58 34.52
C GLU A 206 18.39 -24.13 34.39
N GLY A 207 17.68 -23.31 33.61
CA GLY A 207 17.98 -21.90 33.38
C GLY A 207 18.81 -21.65 32.12
N ASN A 208 19.22 -22.69 31.39
CA ASN A 208 20.06 -22.57 30.22
C ASN A 208 19.31 -22.12 28.97
N VAL A 209 18.00 -22.32 28.88
CA VAL A 209 17.14 -21.79 27.81
C VAL A 209 16.22 -20.75 28.43
N ARG A 210 16.36 -19.48 28.00
CA ARG A 210 15.60 -18.37 28.60
C ARG A 210 14.99 -17.44 27.57
N ASN A 211 15.76 -17.01 26.57
CA ASN A 211 15.31 -16.14 25.49
C ASN A 211 15.05 -16.96 24.23
N VAL A 212 13.81 -16.91 23.76
CA VAL A 212 13.36 -17.59 22.53
C VAL A 212 12.92 -16.57 21.49
N LEU A 213 13.24 -16.80 20.22
CA LEU A 213 12.69 -16.07 19.09
C LEU A 213 11.62 -16.94 18.42
N ASP A 214 10.36 -16.54 18.44
CA ASP A 214 9.25 -17.29 17.84
C ASP A 214 8.81 -16.60 16.54
N VAL A 215 9.22 -17.12 15.39
CA VAL A 215 9.02 -16.49 14.08
C VAL A 215 7.80 -17.07 13.39
N GLY A 216 6.90 -16.20 12.92
CA GLY A 216 5.61 -16.62 12.35
C GLY A 216 4.66 -17.13 13.43
N CYS A 217 4.72 -16.54 14.62
CA CYS A 217 4.07 -17.01 15.86
C CYS A 217 2.54 -16.99 15.86
N GLY A 218 1.93 -16.36 14.85
CA GLY A 218 0.49 -16.06 14.83
C GLY A 218 0.06 -15.28 16.06
N VAL A 219 -0.86 -15.84 16.84
CA VAL A 219 -1.37 -15.25 18.10
C VAL A 219 -0.46 -15.49 19.31
N ALA A 220 0.77 -15.99 19.10
CA ALA A 220 1.79 -16.24 20.13
C ALA A 220 1.40 -17.31 21.18
N SER A 221 0.66 -18.35 20.78
CA SER A 221 0.31 -19.47 21.68
C SER A 221 1.54 -20.16 22.25
N PHE A 222 2.59 -20.40 21.44
CA PHE A 222 3.83 -21.00 21.92
C PHE A 222 4.51 -20.11 22.98
N GLY A 223 4.70 -18.82 22.67
CA GLY A 223 5.24 -17.84 23.62
C GLY A 223 4.43 -17.70 24.92
N ALA A 224 3.10 -17.82 24.85
CA ALA A 224 2.23 -17.72 26.03
C ALA A 224 2.44 -18.87 27.02
N TYR A 225 2.62 -20.09 26.53
CA TYR A 225 2.81 -21.27 27.36
C TYR A 225 4.27 -21.44 27.82
N LEU A 226 5.24 -20.80 27.16
CA LEU A 226 6.62 -20.76 27.63
C LEU A 226 6.80 -20.00 28.96
N LEU A 227 5.91 -19.06 29.26
CA LEU A 227 6.00 -18.24 30.48
C LEU A 227 5.95 -19.07 31.76
N SER A 228 5.18 -20.17 31.79
CA SER A 228 5.12 -21.07 32.96
C SER A 228 6.39 -21.90 33.15
N HIS A 229 7.29 -21.89 32.16
CA HIS A 229 8.60 -22.52 32.23
C HIS A 229 9.71 -21.48 32.51
N ASP A 230 9.40 -20.26 32.95
CA ASP A 230 10.41 -19.18 33.07
C ASP A 230 11.19 -18.91 31.77
N VAL A 231 10.59 -19.21 30.62
CA VAL A 231 11.13 -18.92 29.29
C VAL A 231 10.34 -17.74 28.69
N ILE A 232 11.05 -16.76 28.15
CA ILE A 232 10.44 -15.59 27.51
C ILE A 232 10.70 -15.63 26.00
N ALA A 233 9.63 -15.64 25.23
CA ALA A 233 9.69 -15.58 23.78
C ALA A 233 9.44 -14.16 23.29
N MET A 234 10.26 -13.68 22.35
CA MET A 234 9.89 -12.57 21.49
C MET A 234 9.15 -13.14 20.28
N SER A 235 7.84 -12.94 20.25
CA SER A 235 6.98 -13.47 19.19
C SER A 235 6.91 -12.47 18.03
N LEU A 236 7.27 -12.89 16.82
CA LEU A 236 7.43 -12.04 15.64
C LEU A 236 6.50 -12.48 14.51
N ALA A 237 5.67 -11.56 14.01
CA ALA A 237 4.89 -11.78 12.79
C ALA A 237 4.67 -10.46 12.01
N PRO A 238 4.51 -10.53 10.68
CA PRO A 238 4.20 -9.36 9.87
C PRO A 238 2.76 -8.89 10.07
N ASN A 239 2.50 -7.63 9.69
CA ASN A 239 1.13 -7.14 9.51
C ASN A 239 0.62 -7.57 8.11
N ASP A 240 0.27 -8.85 7.94
CA ASP A 240 -0.08 -9.50 6.66
C ASP A 240 -1.60 -9.50 6.36
N VAL A 241 -2.07 -10.39 5.49
CA VAL A 241 -3.49 -10.53 5.12
C VAL A 241 -4.37 -11.08 6.25
N HIS A 242 -3.76 -11.67 7.29
CA HIS A 242 -4.46 -12.23 8.44
C HIS A 242 -4.50 -11.23 9.62
N GLU A 243 -4.28 -9.93 9.34
CA GLU A 243 -4.37 -8.72 10.19
C GLU A 243 -4.61 -8.93 11.71
N ASN A 244 -3.86 -8.22 12.56
CA ASN A 244 -4.05 -8.17 14.04
C ASN A 244 -3.61 -9.41 14.85
N GLN A 245 -2.89 -10.36 14.25
CA GLN A 245 -2.31 -11.52 14.97
C GLN A 245 -1.47 -11.11 16.20
N ILE A 246 -0.55 -10.16 16.02
CA ILE A 246 0.28 -9.62 17.10
C ILE A 246 -0.53 -8.77 18.08
N GLN A 247 -1.60 -8.11 17.63
CA GLN A 247 -2.50 -7.36 18.52
C GLN A 247 -3.18 -8.29 19.53
N PHE A 248 -3.62 -9.48 19.11
CA PHE A 248 -4.16 -10.49 20.02
C PHE A 248 -3.12 -10.92 21.07
N ALA A 249 -1.88 -11.19 20.66
CA ALA A 249 -0.81 -11.55 21.59
C ALA A 249 -0.55 -10.46 22.64
N LEU A 250 -0.47 -9.21 22.18
CA LEU A 250 -0.28 -8.04 23.05
C LEU A 250 -1.48 -7.82 23.98
N GLU A 251 -2.71 -7.98 23.49
CA GLU A 251 -3.92 -7.82 24.30
C GLU A 251 -3.99 -8.86 25.42
N ARG A 252 -3.51 -10.09 25.14
CA ARG A 252 -3.36 -11.19 26.10
C ARG A 252 -2.24 -10.99 27.13
N GLY A 253 -1.38 -10.00 26.92
CA GLY A 253 -0.22 -9.74 27.77
C GLY A 253 1.00 -10.62 27.48
N ILE A 254 1.16 -11.05 26.22
CA ILE A 254 2.25 -11.91 25.75
C ILE A 254 3.28 -11.07 24.98
N PRO A 255 4.59 -11.24 25.21
CA PRO A 255 5.60 -10.48 24.48
C PRO A 255 5.60 -10.79 22.99
N ALA A 256 5.36 -9.76 22.19
CA ALA A 256 5.26 -9.85 20.76
C ALA A 256 5.65 -8.52 20.09
N THR A 257 6.05 -8.59 18.82
CA THR A 257 6.38 -7.41 18.02
C THR A 257 6.03 -7.63 16.55
N LEU A 258 5.73 -6.53 15.86
CA LEU A 258 5.56 -6.53 14.42
C LEU A 258 6.94 -6.54 13.75
N GLY A 259 7.11 -7.42 12.77
CA GLY A 259 8.28 -7.42 11.91
C GLY A 259 8.33 -8.62 10.97
N VAL A 260 9.26 -8.58 10.03
CA VAL A 260 9.38 -9.55 8.94
C VAL A 260 10.86 -9.86 8.67
N LEU A 261 11.13 -11.10 8.25
CA LEU A 261 12.42 -11.47 7.66
C LEU A 261 12.45 -11.05 6.18
N GLY A 262 12.66 -9.76 5.93
CA GLY A 262 12.73 -9.15 4.60
C GLY A 262 14.17 -8.98 4.11
N THR A 263 14.65 -7.75 4.05
CA THR A 263 15.96 -7.30 3.58
C THR A 263 16.84 -6.71 4.68
N ARG A 264 16.25 -6.24 5.78
CA ARG A 264 16.95 -5.68 6.94
C ARG A 264 17.16 -6.73 8.03
N ARG A 265 18.28 -6.63 8.77
CA ARG A 265 18.52 -7.43 9.98
C ARG A 265 17.38 -7.21 10.97
N LEU A 266 17.03 -8.26 11.72
CA LEU A 266 16.14 -8.11 12.87
C LEU A 266 16.81 -7.17 13.88
N PRO A 267 16.04 -6.35 14.62
CA PRO A 267 16.56 -5.33 15.53
C PRO A 267 17.09 -5.92 16.85
N TYR A 268 17.79 -7.04 16.74
CA TYR A 268 18.41 -7.80 17.82
C TYR A 268 19.92 -7.92 17.55
N PRO A 269 20.78 -7.72 18.57
CA PRO A 269 22.21 -7.97 18.46
C PRO A 269 22.52 -9.42 18.13
N SER A 270 23.78 -9.71 17.83
CA SER A 270 24.21 -11.11 17.68
C SER A 270 24.06 -11.83 19.02
N ARG A 271 23.86 -13.16 18.95
CA ARG A 271 23.85 -14.02 20.14
C ARG A 271 22.81 -13.59 21.19
N SER A 272 21.61 -13.20 20.74
CA SER A 272 20.51 -12.76 21.61
C SER A 272 19.65 -13.91 22.14
N PHE A 273 19.50 -15.00 21.39
CA PHE A 273 18.55 -16.07 21.70
C PHE A 273 19.24 -17.43 21.88
N GLU A 274 18.76 -18.22 22.84
CA GLU A 274 19.18 -19.62 22.99
C GLU A 274 18.42 -20.56 22.04
N MET A 275 17.23 -20.16 21.62
CA MET A 275 16.40 -20.95 20.71
C MET A 275 15.62 -20.06 19.75
N ALA A 276 15.50 -20.49 18.50
CA ALA A 276 14.59 -19.94 17.52
C ALA A 276 13.58 -21.03 17.14
N HIS A 277 12.30 -20.65 17.06
CA HIS A 277 11.19 -21.53 16.76
C HIS A 277 10.46 -21.04 15.52
N CYS A 278 10.13 -21.96 14.62
CA CYS A 278 9.19 -21.73 13.52
C CYS A 278 8.29 -22.96 13.36
N SER A 279 6.98 -22.74 13.43
CA SER A 279 5.97 -23.75 13.14
C SER A 279 5.10 -23.30 11.98
N ARG A 280 5.28 -23.92 10.81
CA ARG A 280 4.65 -23.52 9.54
C ARG A 280 4.74 -22.02 9.22
N CYS A 281 5.87 -21.38 9.50
CA CYS A 281 6.02 -19.93 9.36
C CYS A 281 5.96 -19.41 7.91
N ARG A 282 5.86 -20.28 6.89
CA ARG A 282 5.83 -19.95 5.45
C ARG A 282 7.00 -19.08 4.98
N ILE A 283 8.15 -19.24 5.64
CA ILE A 283 9.40 -18.56 5.28
C ILE A 283 10.17 -19.48 4.35
N ASP A 284 10.50 -18.99 3.16
CA ASP A 284 11.47 -19.66 2.28
C ASP A 284 12.87 -19.44 2.85
N TRP A 285 13.37 -20.44 3.57
CA TRP A 285 14.71 -20.43 4.18
C TRP A 285 15.85 -20.59 3.17
N LEU A 286 15.55 -20.96 1.92
CA LEU A 286 16.54 -21.20 0.86
C LEU A 286 16.73 -19.99 -0.06
N GLN A 287 15.82 -19.02 -0.01
CA GLN A 287 15.93 -17.81 -0.83
C GLN A 287 17.27 -17.07 -0.59
N ARG A 288 17.76 -16.39 -1.63
CA ARG A 288 18.94 -15.51 -1.57
C ARG A 288 20.12 -16.18 -0.85
N ASP A 289 20.49 -17.38 -1.28
CA ASP A 289 21.58 -18.18 -0.73
C ASP A 289 21.46 -18.47 0.78
N GLY A 290 20.23 -18.58 1.28
CA GLY A 290 19.96 -18.88 2.68
C GLY A 290 20.10 -17.69 3.62
N ILE A 291 20.07 -16.46 3.11
CA ILE A 291 20.28 -15.24 3.90
C ILE A 291 19.37 -15.13 5.13
N LEU A 292 18.14 -15.64 5.05
CA LEU A 292 17.21 -15.62 6.19
C LEU A 292 17.60 -16.61 7.29
N LEU A 293 18.12 -17.78 6.92
CA LEU A 293 18.64 -18.74 7.89
C LEU A 293 19.96 -18.24 8.51
N LEU A 294 20.75 -17.46 7.75
CA LEU A 294 21.95 -16.79 8.26
C LEU A 294 21.62 -15.67 9.25
N GLU A 295 20.49 -14.99 9.09
CA GLU A 295 20.00 -14.06 10.12
C GLU A 295 19.62 -14.80 11.42
N MET A 296 19.04 -16.01 11.32
CA MET A 296 18.84 -16.87 12.50
C MET A 296 20.18 -17.29 13.12
N ASP A 297 21.17 -17.65 12.30
CA ASP A 297 22.52 -17.94 12.78
C ASP A 297 23.12 -16.77 13.57
N ARG A 298 23.04 -15.55 13.05
CA ARG A 298 23.57 -14.34 13.71
C ARG A 298 22.97 -14.13 15.10
N VAL A 299 21.64 -14.22 15.22
CA VAL A 299 20.94 -13.93 16.48
C VAL A 299 20.96 -15.10 17.47
N LEU A 300 21.24 -16.33 17.02
CA LEU A 300 21.39 -17.48 17.90
C LEU A 300 22.75 -17.50 18.60
N ARG A 301 22.74 -17.84 19.89
CA ARG A 301 23.95 -18.06 20.69
C ARG A 301 24.71 -19.32 20.23
N PRO A 302 26.02 -19.43 20.53
CA PRO A 302 26.76 -20.68 20.34
C PRO A 302 26.08 -21.83 21.08
N GLY A 303 25.83 -22.95 20.39
CA GLY A 303 25.05 -24.06 20.94
C GLY A 303 23.53 -23.84 20.96
N GLY A 304 23.03 -22.73 20.40
CA GLY A 304 21.60 -22.44 20.32
C GLY A 304 20.86 -23.37 19.36
N TYR A 305 19.55 -23.50 19.58
CA TYR A 305 18.68 -24.45 18.89
C TYR A 305 17.80 -23.75 17.83
N PHE A 306 17.61 -24.38 16.69
CA PHE A 306 16.57 -24.01 15.73
C PHE A 306 15.54 -25.13 15.63
N VAL A 307 14.35 -24.88 16.18
CA VAL A 307 13.22 -25.81 16.19
C VAL A 307 12.31 -25.48 15.00
N TYR A 308 12.21 -26.41 14.07
CA TYR A 308 11.46 -26.25 12.83
C TYR A 308 10.44 -27.37 12.68
N SER A 309 9.17 -27.00 12.68
CA SER A 309 8.03 -27.90 12.49
C SER A 309 7.32 -27.53 11.19
N SER A 310 7.51 -28.32 10.14
CA SER A 310 6.98 -28.03 8.80
C SER A 310 6.96 -29.28 7.91
N PRO A 311 6.02 -29.40 6.93
CA PRO A 311 5.94 -30.54 6.02
C PRO A 311 7.25 -30.87 5.32
N GLU A 312 8.04 -29.85 4.97
CA GLU A 312 9.35 -29.98 4.35
C GLU A 312 10.28 -30.87 5.18
N ALA A 313 10.11 -30.98 6.50
CA ALA A 313 10.96 -31.82 7.35
C ALA A 313 10.59 -33.31 7.34
N TYR A 314 9.35 -33.69 6.99
CA TYR A 314 8.84 -35.06 7.19
C TYR A 314 8.00 -35.62 6.03
N ALA A 315 7.42 -34.78 5.18
CA ALA A 315 6.60 -35.21 4.05
C ALA A 315 7.45 -35.92 2.99
N LEU A 316 6.88 -37.00 2.44
CA LEU A 316 7.59 -37.92 1.56
C LEU A 316 7.38 -37.62 0.07
N ASP A 317 6.66 -36.57 -0.30
CA ASP A 317 6.50 -36.21 -1.71
C ASP A 317 7.81 -35.63 -2.30
N PRO A 318 8.00 -35.72 -3.63
CA PRO A 318 9.24 -35.30 -4.27
C PRO A 318 9.62 -33.84 -4.05
N VAL A 319 8.64 -32.94 -3.92
CA VAL A 319 8.88 -31.49 -3.74
C VAL A 319 9.43 -31.24 -2.35
N ASN A 320 8.77 -31.74 -1.31
CA ASN A 320 9.22 -31.59 0.07
C ASN A 320 10.57 -32.27 0.32
N ARG A 321 10.83 -33.46 -0.24
CA ARG A 321 12.16 -34.11 -0.14
C ARG A 321 13.28 -33.27 -0.75
N LYS A 322 13.00 -32.57 -1.86
CA LYS A 322 13.99 -31.69 -2.50
C LYS A 322 14.30 -30.50 -1.61
N ILE A 323 13.27 -29.83 -1.08
CA ILE A 323 13.42 -28.67 -0.18
C ILE A 323 14.16 -29.09 1.09
N TRP A 324 13.78 -30.22 1.69
CA TRP A 324 14.48 -30.83 2.83
C TRP A 324 15.97 -31.04 2.56
N GLY A 325 16.30 -31.65 1.42
CA GLY A 325 17.68 -31.95 1.03
C GLY A 325 18.50 -30.68 0.89
N GLN A 326 17.95 -29.65 0.26
CA GLN A 326 18.61 -28.35 0.10
C GLN A 326 18.79 -27.62 1.45
N MET A 327 17.77 -27.61 2.31
CA MET A 327 17.83 -26.96 3.62
C MET A 327 18.81 -27.68 4.55
N SER A 328 18.81 -29.01 4.54
CA SER A 328 19.75 -29.83 5.29
C SER A 328 21.19 -29.64 4.80
N ASP A 329 21.39 -29.52 3.48
CA ASP A 329 22.70 -29.23 2.90
C ASP A 329 23.21 -27.84 3.32
N LEU A 330 22.36 -26.81 3.23
CA LEU A 330 22.71 -25.45 3.68
C LEU A 330 23.07 -25.44 5.17
N ALA A 331 22.22 -26.01 6.03
CA ALA A 331 22.47 -26.09 7.47
C ALA A 331 23.79 -26.83 7.78
N ARG A 332 24.06 -27.93 7.07
CA ARG A 332 25.34 -28.66 7.17
C ARG A 332 26.54 -27.79 6.75
N ARG A 333 26.43 -27.05 5.64
CA ARG A 333 27.47 -26.10 5.19
C ARG A 333 27.65 -24.93 6.17
N MET A 334 26.62 -24.58 6.92
CA MET A 334 26.65 -23.66 8.06
C MET A 334 27.15 -24.32 9.36
N CYS A 335 27.64 -25.56 9.31
CA CYS A 335 28.12 -26.34 10.46
C CYS A 335 27.05 -26.68 11.52
N TRP A 336 25.77 -26.52 11.21
CA TRP A 336 24.69 -26.95 12.10
C TRP A 336 24.53 -28.46 12.03
N ARG A 337 24.23 -29.08 13.17
CA ARG A 337 23.94 -30.52 13.27
C ARG A 337 22.50 -30.75 13.70
N VAL A 338 21.90 -31.85 13.26
CA VAL A 338 20.60 -32.28 13.75
C VAL A 338 20.77 -32.77 15.19
N ALA A 339 20.13 -32.11 16.14
CA ALA A 339 20.07 -32.55 17.54
C ALA A 339 19.03 -33.65 17.71
N SER A 340 17.87 -33.49 17.07
CA SER A 340 16.78 -34.46 17.11
C SER A 340 15.86 -34.28 15.91
N LYS A 341 15.31 -35.36 15.39
CA LYS A 341 14.26 -35.35 14.35
C LYS A 341 13.25 -36.43 14.71
N LYS A 342 12.04 -36.02 15.07
CA LYS A 342 10.94 -36.93 15.45
C LYS A 342 9.63 -36.35 14.94
N ASN A 343 8.74 -37.23 14.47
CA ASN A 343 7.44 -36.86 13.93
C ASN A 343 7.56 -35.76 12.85
N GLN A 344 6.93 -34.60 13.10
CA GLN A 344 6.87 -33.46 12.19
C GLN A 344 7.88 -32.36 12.52
N THR A 345 8.78 -32.59 13.49
CA THR A 345 9.69 -31.60 14.04
C THR A 345 11.15 -32.02 13.84
N VAL A 346 11.98 -31.08 13.44
CA VAL A 346 13.43 -31.19 13.47
C VAL A 346 14.02 -30.08 14.32
N ILE A 347 15.07 -30.42 15.07
CA ILE A 347 15.82 -29.47 15.88
C ILE A 347 17.28 -29.51 15.42
N TRP A 348 17.77 -28.38 14.94
CA TRP A 348 19.20 -28.17 14.68
C TRP A 348 19.87 -27.48 15.86
N VAL A 349 21.18 -27.67 15.98
CA VAL A 349 22.00 -26.99 16.98
C VAL A 349 23.25 -26.39 16.31
N LYS A 350 23.52 -25.13 16.66
CA LYS A 350 24.66 -24.33 16.19
C LYS A 350 25.97 -24.84 16.80
N PRO A 351 27.13 -24.76 16.12
CA PRO A 351 28.41 -25.14 16.72
C PRO A 351 28.78 -24.25 17.91
N LEU A 352 29.49 -24.83 18.88
CA LEU A 352 29.98 -24.14 20.07
C LEU A 352 31.23 -23.27 19.82
N SER A 353 31.96 -23.51 18.72
CA SER A 353 33.23 -22.85 18.39
C SER A 353 33.43 -22.69 16.87
N ASN A 354 34.42 -21.88 16.46
CA ASN A 354 34.77 -21.67 15.06
C ASN A 354 35.46 -22.88 14.40
N GLY A 355 35.77 -23.94 15.14
CA GLY A 355 36.55 -25.07 14.64
C GLY A 355 35.95 -25.73 13.39
N CYS A 356 34.62 -25.81 13.29
CA CYS A 356 33.97 -26.29 12.06
C CYS A 356 34.06 -25.26 10.93
N TYR A 357 33.81 -23.97 11.22
CA TYR A 357 33.86 -22.91 10.21
C TYR A 357 35.23 -22.82 9.52
N MET A 358 36.31 -22.99 10.28
CA MET A 358 37.68 -22.91 9.76
C MET A 358 38.14 -24.15 8.98
N ARG A 359 37.42 -25.28 9.08
CA ARG A 359 37.71 -26.51 8.34
C ARG A 359 36.91 -26.64 7.04
N ARG A 360 36.08 -25.66 6.73
CA ARG A 360 35.30 -25.64 5.48
C ARG A 360 36.26 -25.49 4.30
N GLU A 361 35.96 -26.18 3.20
CA GLU A 361 36.76 -26.08 1.98
C GLU A 361 36.74 -24.63 1.45
N PRO A 362 37.87 -24.12 0.90
CA PRO A 362 37.90 -22.81 0.26
C PRO A 362 36.82 -22.69 -0.82
N GLY A 363 36.07 -21.59 -0.81
CA GLY A 363 34.96 -21.37 -1.75
C GLY A 363 33.61 -21.97 -1.32
N THR A 364 33.52 -22.64 -0.15
CA THR A 364 32.24 -23.12 0.38
C THR A 364 31.28 -21.96 0.65
N LEU A 365 30.11 -21.98 0.01
CA LEU A 365 29.03 -21.02 0.31
C LEU A 365 28.20 -21.48 1.53
N PRO A 366 27.66 -20.57 2.35
CA PRO A 366 27.90 -19.12 2.34
C PRO A 366 29.30 -18.76 2.92
N PRO A 367 29.96 -17.70 2.44
CA PRO A 367 31.29 -17.30 2.92
C PRO A 367 31.27 -16.85 4.39
N MET A 368 32.45 -16.64 4.98
CA MET A 368 32.57 -15.96 6.28
C MET A 368 32.38 -14.45 6.09
N CYS A 369 31.77 -13.77 7.06
CA CYS A 369 31.65 -12.31 7.02
C CYS A 369 33.03 -11.63 7.16
N GLU A 370 33.16 -10.43 6.58
CA GLU A 370 34.35 -9.61 6.69
C GLU A 370 34.60 -9.15 8.14
N ARG A 371 35.85 -8.80 8.48
CA ARG A 371 36.23 -8.49 9.87
C ARG A 371 35.65 -7.18 10.39
N ASP A 372 35.31 -6.27 9.49
CA ASP A 372 34.70 -4.96 9.75
C ASP A 372 33.17 -5.01 9.79
N ASP A 373 32.55 -6.15 9.47
CA ASP A 373 31.11 -6.34 9.63
C ASP A 373 30.74 -6.53 11.11
N ASP A 374 30.26 -5.47 11.75
CA ASP A 374 29.76 -5.55 13.13
C ASP A 374 28.50 -6.43 13.20
N PRO A 375 28.54 -7.60 13.88
CA PRO A 375 27.39 -8.49 13.98
C PRO A 375 26.33 -8.03 14.97
N ASP A 376 26.65 -7.07 15.85
CA ASP A 376 25.71 -6.48 16.82
C ASP A 376 24.95 -5.28 16.22
N ALA A 377 25.41 -4.72 15.10
CA ALA A 377 24.70 -3.69 14.36
C ALA A 377 23.42 -4.24 13.71
N ALA A 378 22.26 -3.67 14.08
CA ALA A 378 20.95 -4.20 13.71
C ALA A 378 19.94 -3.16 13.20
N TRP A 379 20.03 -1.89 13.61
CA TRP A 379 19.05 -0.86 13.21
C TRP A 379 19.28 -0.39 11.76
N ASN A 380 18.30 -0.61 10.88
CA ASN A 380 18.36 -0.29 9.44
C ASN A 380 19.55 -0.91 8.67
N VAL A 381 20.18 -1.96 9.22
CA VAL A 381 21.31 -2.66 8.58
C VAL A 381 20.78 -3.71 7.59
N PRO A 382 21.19 -3.73 6.32
CA PRO A 382 20.86 -4.81 5.39
C PRO A 382 21.41 -6.16 5.85
N MET A 383 20.66 -7.24 5.64
CA MET A 383 21.18 -8.59 5.86
C MET A 383 22.32 -8.91 4.87
N LYS A 384 23.22 -9.80 5.28
CA LYS A 384 24.33 -10.30 4.45
C LYS A 384 24.32 -11.82 4.42
N ALA A 385 24.57 -12.41 3.26
CA ALA A 385 24.63 -13.86 3.08
C ALA A 385 26.02 -14.42 3.48
N CYS A 386 26.41 -14.25 4.74
CA CYS A 386 27.68 -14.73 5.28
C CYS A 386 27.55 -15.23 6.73
N ILE A 387 28.47 -16.09 7.16
CA ILE A 387 28.54 -16.61 8.54
C ILE A 387 29.43 -15.70 9.38
N THR A 388 28.89 -15.20 10.50
CA THR A 388 29.66 -14.40 11.45
C THR A 388 30.58 -15.31 12.29
N PRO A 389 31.92 -15.15 12.23
CA PRO A 389 32.82 -15.90 13.10
C PRO A 389 32.68 -15.45 14.56
N TYR A 390 32.84 -16.39 15.49
CA TYR A 390 32.91 -16.07 16.91
C TYR A 390 34.19 -15.31 17.27
N THR A 391 34.11 -14.45 18.28
CA THR A 391 35.28 -13.77 18.85
C THR A 391 36.24 -14.79 19.47
N LYS A 392 37.52 -14.41 19.64
CA LYS A 392 38.54 -15.28 20.28
C LYS A 392 38.09 -15.81 21.65
N ARG A 393 37.42 -14.95 22.43
CA ARG A 393 36.88 -15.28 23.76
C ARG A 393 35.84 -16.41 23.69
N VAL A 394 34.80 -16.22 22.88
CA VAL A 394 33.73 -17.22 22.68
C VAL A 394 34.30 -18.53 22.14
N ASN A 395 35.22 -18.43 21.17
CA ASN A 395 35.85 -19.61 20.58
C ASN A 395 36.65 -20.43 21.61
N ARG A 396 37.29 -19.77 22.59
CA ARG A 396 38.04 -20.43 23.67
C ARG A 396 37.11 -21.14 24.65
N VAL A 397 36.03 -20.47 25.08
CA VAL A 397 35.13 -21.01 26.10
C VAL A 397 34.12 -22.02 25.53
N LYS A 398 33.92 -22.05 24.21
CA LYS A 398 32.98 -22.94 23.53
C LYS A 398 31.55 -22.78 24.06
N GLY A 399 31.10 -21.54 24.26
CA GLY A 399 29.80 -21.24 24.85
C GLY A 399 29.57 -19.74 25.03
N SER A 400 28.50 -19.37 25.74
CA SER A 400 28.13 -17.98 25.98
C SER A 400 28.76 -17.33 27.22
N GLU A 401 29.38 -18.13 28.13
CA GLU A 401 29.86 -17.70 29.46
C GLU A 401 28.77 -17.13 30.39
N LEU A 402 27.49 -17.19 29.99
CA LEU A 402 26.41 -16.70 30.82
C LEU A 402 26.05 -17.73 31.88
N LEU A 403 25.78 -17.25 33.10
CA LEU A 403 25.16 -18.07 34.12
C LEU A 403 23.72 -18.46 33.70
N PRO A 404 23.18 -19.55 34.26
CA PRO A 404 21.78 -19.88 34.06
C PRO A 404 20.84 -18.79 34.60
N TRP A 405 19.60 -18.81 34.13
CA TRP A 405 18.51 -18.03 34.70
C TRP A 405 18.09 -18.63 36.06
N PRO A 406 17.78 -17.81 37.10
CA PRO A 406 17.71 -16.35 37.11
C PRO A 406 19.00 -15.62 37.53
N GLN A 407 20.09 -16.33 37.79
CA GLN A 407 21.35 -15.76 38.32
C GLN A 407 21.90 -14.67 37.39
N ARG A 408 21.87 -14.90 36.06
CA ARG A 408 22.34 -13.93 35.07
C ARG A 408 21.61 -12.59 35.05
N LEU A 409 20.44 -12.47 35.69
CA LEU A 409 19.69 -11.21 35.72
C LEU A 409 20.45 -10.10 36.46
N THR A 410 21.21 -10.45 37.49
CA THR A 410 21.92 -9.49 38.36
C THR A 410 23.43 -9.67 38.36
N THR A 411 23.95 -10.72 37.74
CA THR A 411 25.39 -10.91 37.55
C THR A 411 25.90 -10.11 36.35
N PRO A 412 27.02 -9.37 36.47
CA PRO A 412 27.64 -8.67 35.34
C PRO A 412 27.99 -9.63 34.19
N PRO A 413 27.46 -9.43 32.96
CA PRO A 413 27.74 -10.34 31.85
C PRO A 413 29.10 -10.08 31.19
N PRO A 414 29.71 -11.09 30.56
CA PRO A 414 31.00 -11.03 29.86
C PRO A 414 31.14 -9.87 28.85
N ARG A 415 30.06 -9.55 28.14
CA ARG A 415 30.07 -8.53 27.07
C ARG A 415 30.11 -7.08 27.59
N LEU A 416 30.13 -6.85 28.91
CA LEU A 416 30.32 -5.50 29.47
C LEU A 416 31.69 -4.91 29.11
N GLU A 417 32.73 -5.75 29.09
CA GLU A 417 34.09 -5.35 28.71
C GLU A 417 34.14 -4.80 27.29
N GLU A 418 33.36 -5.37 26.36
CA GLU A 418 33.26 -4.90 24.96
C GLU A 418 32.70 -3.46 24.86
N LEU A 419 31.99 -2.99 25.89
CA LEU A 419 31.43 -1.63 25.98
C LEU A 419 32.28 -0.69 26.83
N GLY A 420 33.40 -1.17 27.40
CA GLY A 420 34.20 -0.40 28.36
C GLY A 420 33.47 -0.08 29.66
N ILE A 421 32.53 -0.92 30.08
CA ILE A 421 31.75 -0.74 31.33
C ILE A 421 32.30 -1.69 32.39
N HIS A 422 32.69 -1.17 33.56
CA HIS A 422 33.15 -1.99 34.68
C HIS A 422 31.98 -2.70 35.39
N SER A 423 32.27 -3.82 36.04
CA SER A 423 31.30 -4.59 36.84
C SER A 423 30.60 -3.73 37.89
N ASP A 424 31.33 -2.82 38.52
CA ASP A 424 30.82 -1.98 39.62
C ASP A 424 29.77 -0.99 39.11
N ASN A 425 29.94 -0.45 37.90
CA ASN A 425 28.95 0.40 37.26
C ASN A 425 27.64 -0.36 36.97
N PHE A 426 27.73 -1.64 36.59
CA PHE A 426 26.56 -2.48 36.33
C PHE A 426 25.81 -2.84 37.62
N SER A 427 26.54 -3.17 38.69
CA SER A 427 25.97 -3.44 40.01
C SER A 427 25.28 -2.18 40.55
N GLN A 428 25.95 -1.04 40.46
CA GLN A 428 25.41 0.25 40.87
C GLN A 428 24.16 0.65 40.06
N ASP A 429 24.12 0.45 38.74
CA ASP A 429 22.91 0.66 37.92
C ASP A 429 21.74 -0.20 38.43
N SER A 430 22.00 -1.48 38.72
CA SER A 430 20.99 -2.42 39.20
C SER A 430 20.44 -2.03 40.57
N GLU A 431 21.28 -1.63 41.52
CA GLU A 431 20.89 -1.20 42.86
C GLU A 431 20.09 0.11 42.85
N ILE A 432 20.53 1.09 42.05
CA ILE A 432 19.85 2.38 41.91
C ILE A 432 18.46 2.17 41.32
N TRP A 433 18.35 1.40 40.23
CA TRP A 433 17.03 1.11 39.63
C TRP A 433 16.12 0.33 40.57
N HIS A 434 16.67 -0.60 41.36
CA HIS A 434 15.89 -1.32 42.37
C HIS A 434 15.24 -0.34 43.36
N SER A 435 16.04 0.60 43.88
CA SER A 435 15.58 1.64 44.80
C SER A 435 14.56 2.59 44.17
N ARG A 436 14.78 3.02 42.91
CA ARG A 436 13.87 3.91 42.17
C ARG A 436 12.52 3.25 41.89
N VAL A 437 12.51 1.99 41.46
CA VAL A 437 11.27 1.23 41.18
C VAL A 437 10.45 1.03 42.46
N ILE A 438 11.09 0.74 43.60
CA ILE A 438 10.39 0.66 44.90
C ILE A 438 9.69 1.99 45.21
N GLN A 439 10.36 3.13 44.99
CA GLN A 439 9.77 4.45 45.22
C GLN A 439 8.58 4.71 44.28
N TYR A 440 8.72 4.44 42.98
CA TYR A 440 7.61 4.62 42.02
C TYR A 440 6.37 3.82 42.43
N TRP A 441 6.54 2.54 42.80
CA TRP A 441 5.43 1.72 43.27
C TRP A 441 4.85 2.19 44.61
N LYS A 442 5.69 2.73 45.51
CA LYS A 442 5.22 3.32 46.77
C LYS A 442 4.31 4.52 46.51
N HIS A 443 4.69 5.40 45.59
CA HIS A 443 3.90 6.60 45.25
C HIS A 443 2.59 6.26 44.52
N MET A 444 2.60 5.23 43.67
CA MET A 444 1.39 4.78 42.97
C MET A 444 0.49 3.86 43.80
N LYS A 445 0.87 3.49 45.04
CA LYS A 445 0.21 2.43 45.83
C LYS A 445 -1.29 2.65 46.05
N SER A 446 -1.74 3.91 46.16
CA SER A 446 -3.17 4.23 46.30
C SER A 446 -3.97 4.04 45.01
N GLU A 447 -3.33 4.17 43.86
CA GLU A 447 -3.97 4.15 42.55
C GLU A 447 -3.90 2.80 41.84
N ILE A 448 -2.92 1.95 42.21
CA ILE A 448 -2.65 0.68 41.51
C ILE A 448 -3.00 -0.53 42.38
N GLN A 449 -3.65 -1.50 41.75
CA GLN A 449 -3.84 -2.87 42.25
C GLN A 449 -2.66 -3.77 41.81
N LYS A 450 -2.53 -4.96 42.42
CA LYS A 450 -1.41 -5.90 42.19
C LYS A 450 -1.20 -6.26 40.71
N ASP A 451 -2.29 -6.35 39.95
CA ASP A 451 -2.37 -6.79 38.56
C ASP A 451 -2.68 -5.62 37.58
N SER A 452 -2.43 -4.38 37.99
CA SER A 452 -2.70 -3.18 37.16
C SER A 452 -1.81 -3.07 35.93
N PHE A 453 -0.66 -3.73 35.95
CA PHE A 453 0.33 -3.67 34.89
C PHE A 453 0.67 -5.08 34.43
N ARG A 454 0.75 -5.26 33.12
CA ARG A 454 1.26 -6.48 32.50
C ARG A 454 2.25 -6.16 31.38
N ASN A 455 1.86 -5.29 30.47
CA ASN A 455 2.68 -4.83 29.35
C ASN A 455 3.36 -3.52 29.74
N VAL A 456 4.66 -3.58 30.00
CA VAL A 456 5.45 -2.39 30.36
C VAL A 456 6.49 -2.11 29.27
N MET A 457 6.73 -0.84 28.98
CA MET A 457 7.80 -0.42 28.07
C MET A 457 8.77 0.49 28.82
N ASP A 458 10.04 0.12 28.82
CA ASP A 458 11.12 1.03 29.17
C ASP A 458 11.65 1.64 27.88
N MET A 459 11.23 2.88 27.62
CA MET A 459 11.45 3.55 26.33
C MET A 459 12.92 3.92 26.12
N SER A 460 13.73 3.98 27.18
CA SER A 460 15.16 4.23 27.09
C SER A 460 15.92 3.36 28.11
N ALA A 461 15.83 2.05 27.90
CA ALA A 461 16.52 1.08 28.73
C ALA A 461 18.04 1.32 28.63
N ASN A 462 18.72 1.33 29.77
CA ASN A 462 20.18 1.51 29.81
C ASN A 462 20.87 0.14 29.77
N LEU A 463 21.10 -0.43 30.95
CA LEU A 463 21.62 -1.80 31.14
C LEU A 463 20.52 -2.75 31.63
N GLY A 464 19.25 -2.35 31.54
CA GLY A 464 18.09 -3.16 31.93
C GLY A 464 17.78 -3.20 33.43
N GLY A 465 18.40 -2.33 34.25
CA GLY A 465 18.17 -2.29 35.69
C GLY A 465 16.71 -2.06 36.09
N PHE A 466 15.97 -1.22 35.34
CA PHE A 466 14.54 -0.98 35.56
C PHE A 466 13.74 -2.29 35.43
N ALA A 467 13.89 -3.01 34.31
CA ALA A 467 13.21 -4.28 34.08
C ALA A 467 13.65 -5.38 35.06
N ALA A 468 14.94 -5.45 35.39
CA ALA A 468 15.45 -6.40 36.38
C ALA A 468 14.80 -6.21 37.76
N SER A 469 14.49 -4.97 38.12
CA SER A 469 13.84 -4.61 39.39
C SER A 469 12.37 -5.03 39.45
N LEU A 470 11.76 -5.33 38.29
CA LEU A 470 10.36 -5.76 38.18
C LEU A 470 10.19 -7.28 38.18
N ARG A 471 11.26 -8.08 38.27
CA ARG A 471 11.21 -9.56 38.20
C ARG A 471 10.15 -10.21 39.11
N LYS A 472 9.98 -9.69 40.33
CA LYS A 472 9.03 -10.25 41.32
C LYS A 472 7.57 -9.90 41.03
N LYS A 473 7.28 -9.26 39.89
CA LYS A 473 5.94 -8.89 39.44
C LYS A 473 5.63 -9.69 38.18
N ASP A 474 4.36 -10.04 37.98
CA ASP A 474 3.88 -10.77 36.79
C ASP A 474 3.82 -9.85 35.55
N ILE A 475 4.94 -9.20 35.23
CA ILE A 475 5.09 -8.16 34.21
C ILE A 475 6.19 -8.57 33.25
N TRP A 476 6.02 -8.24 31.97
CA TRP A 476 7.14 -8.23 31.02
C TRP A 476 7.44 -6.81 30.57
N VAL A 477 8.70 -6.56 30.23
CA VAL A 477 9.18 -5.24 29.83
C VAL A 477 9.74 -5.30 28.42
N MET A 478 9.20 -4.49 27.51
CA MET A 478 9.86 -4.16 26.25
C MET A 478 10.97 -3.15 26.56
N ASN A 479 12.22 -3.61 26.60
CA ASN A 479 13.39 -2.76 26.84
C ASN A 479 13.82 -2.12 25.52
N VAL A 480 13.53 -0.84 25.32
CA VAL A 480 13.89 -0.13 24.10
C VAL A 480 15.20 0.62 24.30
N ILE A 481 16.19 0.31 23.47
CA ILE A 481 17.46 1.04 23.41
C ILE A 481 17.39 2.10 22.30
N PRO A 482 17.65 3.38 22.58
CA PRO A 482 17.76 4.38 21.53
C PRO A 482 18.83 4.00 20.50
N PHE A 483 18.55 4.20 19.22
CA PHE A 483 19.46 3.84 18.11
C PHE A 483 20.84 4.52 18.14
N THR A 484 21.00 5.57 18.96
CA THR A 484 22.27 6.27 19.24
C THR A 484 23.23 5.43 20.08
N LYS A 485 22.74 4.45 20.84
CA LYS A 485 23.53 3.60 21.76
C LYS A 485 23.23 2.11 21.58
N PRO A 486 23.21 1.59 20.34
CA PRO A 486 22.65 0.27 20.02
C PRO A 486 23.41 -0.87 20.71
N GLY A 487 24.71 -0.69 20.98
CA GLY A 487 25.56 -1.68 21.64
C GLY A 487 25.08 -2.12 23.03
N LYS A 488 24.27 -1.31 23.73
CA LYS A 488 23.74 -1.67 25.06
C LYS A 488 22.67 -2.76 25.03
N LEU A 489 21.97 -2.95 23.89
CA LEU A 489 20.91 -3.97 23.79
C LEU A 489 21.45 -5.38 24.05
N LYS A 490 22.72 -5.62 23.74
CA LYS A 490 23.37 -6.92 23.94
C LYS A 490 23.40 -7.31 25.44
N ILE A 491 23.51 -6.33 26.33
CA ILE A 491 23.49 -6.51 27.78
C ILE A 491 22.10 -6.88 28.27
N ILE A 492 21.04 -6.31 27.69
CA ILE A 492 19.64 -6.68 28.01
C ILE A 492 19.43 -8.18 27.78
N TYR A 493 19.85 -8.68 26.63
CA TYR A 493 19.71 -10.11 26.30
C TYR A 493 20.61 -11.01 27.16
N ASP A 494 21.82 -10.57 27.51
CA ASP A 494 22.70 -11.34 28.40
C ASP A 494 22.14 -11.47 29.82
N ARG A 495 21.35 -10.49 30.27
CA ARG A 495 20.60 -10.58 31.53
C ARG A 495 19.41 -11.53 31.49
N GLY A 496 19.03 -12.08 30.33
CA GLY A 496 17.82 -12.88 30.18
C GLY A 496 16.53 -12.06 29.99
N LEU A 497 16.65 -10.79 29.58
CA LEU A 497 15.53 -9.90 29.26
C LEU A 497 15.34 -9.82 27.74
N ILE A 498 14.27 -9.14 27.29
CA ILE A 498 13.97 -8.93 25.87
C ILE A 498 13.86 -7.43 25.56
N GLY A 499 14.19 -7.05 24.34
CA GLY A 499 14.19 -5.65 23.94
C GLY A 499 14.36 -5.44 22.44
N THR A 500 14.43 -4.18 22.05
CA THR A 500 14.63 -3.78 20.65
C THR A 500 15.37 -2.45 20.57
N ILE A 501 15.94 -2.14 19.40
CA ILE A 501 16.47 -0.81 19.10
C ILE A 501 15.36 -0.01 18.43
N HIS A 502 15.24 1.29 18.75
CA HIS A 502 14.29 2.17 18.06
C HIS A 502 14.81 3.61 17.95
N ASN A 503 14.36 4.29 16.88
CA ASN A 503 14.51 5.73 16.71
C ASN A 503 13.25 6.46 17.17
N TRP A 504 13.29 7.10 18.34
CA TRP A 504 12.16 7.83 18.91
C TRP A 504 11.78 9.13 18.18
N CYS A 505 12.52 9.51 17.14
CA CYS A 505 12.06 10.51 16.19
C CYS A 505 11.03 9.96 15.19
N GLU A 506 10.74 8.66 15.22
CA GLU A 506 9.76 7.95 14.40
C GLU A 506 8.79 7.15 15.28
N SER A 507 7.59 6.83 14.77
CA SER A 507 6.61 6.03 15.51
C SER A 507 7.08 4.60 15.77
N PHE A 508 6.73 4.03 16.92
CA PHE A 508 7.07 2.67 17.29
C PHE A 508 6.17 1.65 16.56
N SER A 509 6.74 0.50 16.19
CA SER A 509 6.08 -0.52 15.36
C SER A 509 5.20 -1.45 16.20
N THR A 510 4.17 -0.87 16.83
CA THR A 510 3.17 -1.54 17.66
C THR A 510 1.77 -1.00 17.40
N TYR A 511 0.75 -1.79 17.70
CA TYR A 511 -0.65 -1.35 17.68
C TYR A 511 -0.92 -0.26 18.72
N PRO A 512 -1.90 0.64 18.49
CA PRO A 512 -2.34 1.57 19.53
C PRO A 512 -2.84 0.84 20.79
N ARG A 513 -2.69 1.46 21.96
CA ARG A 513 -3.19 0.98 23.26
C ARG A 513 -2.65 -0.42 23.62
N THR A 514 -1.35 -0.60 23.49
CA THR A 514 -0.66 -1.86 23.76
C THR A 514 -0.12 -1.96 25.19
N TYR A 515 0.38 -0.85 25.75
CA TYR A 515 1.13 -0.85 27.01
C TYR A 515 0.32 -0.25 28.16
N ASP A 516 0.46 -0.83 29.35
CA ASP A 516 -0.19 -0.36 30.58
C ASP A 516 0.65 0.70 31.31
N LEU A 517 1.98 0.63 31.16
CA LEU A 517 2.94 1.57 31.75
C LEU A 517 4.08 1.89 30.76
N LEU A 518 4.32 3.18 30.56
CA LEU A 518 5.51 3.68 29.87
C LEU A 518 6.50 4.29 30.87
N HIS A 519 7.77 3.92 30.75
CA HIS A 519 8.85 4.52 31.52
C HIS A 519 9.81 5.24 30.57
N ALA A 520 9.96 6.55 30.74
CA ALA A 520 10.81 7.42 29.93
C ALA A 520 11.86 8.09 30.82
N TRP A 521 13.09 7.56 30.78
CA TRP A 521 14.23 8.13 31.50
C TRP A 521 15.16 8.88 30.55
N ARG A 522 15.26 10.20 30.73
CA ARG A 522 16.09 11.13 29.91
C ARG A 522 15.82 11.09 28.41
N LEU A 523 14.70 10.50 28.01
CA LEU A 523 14.34 10.29 26.61
C LEU A 523 14.05 11.62 25.90
N PHE A 524 13.29 12.50 26.54
CA PHE A 524 12.90 13.79 25.95
C PHE A 524 14.12 14.68 25.73
N SER A 525 15.01 14.78 26.72
CA SER A 525 16.30 15.47 26.56
C SER A 525 17.18 14.85 25.46
N GLU A 526 17.08 13.54 25.22
CA GLU A 526 17.88 12.86 24.20
C GLU A 526 17.36 13.13 22.79
N ILE A 527 16.04 13.14 22.59
CA ILE A 527 15.44 13.44 21.29
C ILE A 527 15.48 14.94 20.95
N GLU A 528 15.43 15.81 21.96
CA GLU A 528 15.58 17.26 21.77
C GLU A 528 16.95 17.58 21.17
N LYS A 529 18.01 16.92 21.67
CA LYS A 529 19.37 17.04 21.12
C LYS A 529 19.49 16.55 19.68
N GLN A 530 18.59 15.69 19.24
CA GLN A 530 18.53 15.18 17.86
C GLN A 530 17.69 16.09 16.95
N GLY A 531 17.10 17.17 17.48
CA GLY A 531 16.24 18.08 16.73
C GLY A 531 14.83 17.55 16.48
N CYS A 532 14.35 16.61 17.29
CA CYS A 532 13.03 16.00 17.15
C CYS A 532 12.00 16.67 18.09
N SER A 533 10.73 16.69 17.67
CA SER A 533 9.64 17.31 18.44
C SER A 533 9.28 16.50 19.68
N LEU A 534 9.12 17.20 20.82
CA LEU A 534 8.67 16.59 22.07
C LEU A 534 7.17 16.27 22.01
N GLU A 535 6.40 17.09 21.29
CA GLU A 535 4.98 16.92 21.05
C GLU A 535 4.71 15.65 20.23
N ASP A 536 5.48 15.41 19.17
CA ASP A 536 5.41 14.18 18.37
C ASP A 536 5.62 12.94 19.25
N LEU A 537 6.62 12.97 20.15
CA LEU A 537 6.86 11.86 21.09
C LEU A 537 5.70 11.69 22.07
N LEU A 538 5.13 12.78 22.60
CA LEU A 538 3.98 12.70 23.49
C LEU A 538 2.73 12.12 22.80
N ILE A 539 2.48 12.49 21.54
CA ILE A 539 1.39 11.93 20.73
C ILE A 539 1.63 10.44 20.48
N GLU A 540 2.88 10.03 20.20
CA GLU A 540 3.24 8.62 20.05
C GLU A 540 3.08 7.85 21.38
N MET A 541 3.46 8.45 22.51
CA MET A 541 3.22 7.90 23.86
C MET A 541 1.71 7.73 24.13
N ASP A 542 0.89 8.70 23.72
CA ASP A 542 -0.57 8.60 23.80
C ASP A 542 -1.10 7.43 22.96
N ARG A 543 -0.65 7.31 21.70
CA ARG A 543 -1.07 6.23 20.82
C ARG A 543 -0.80 4.85 21.42
N ILE A 544 0.39 4.62 21.97
CA ILE A 544 0.80 3.29 22.47
C ILE A 544 0.26 2.97 23.87
N LEU A 545 -0.01 3.98 24.71
CA LEU A 545 -0.50 3.80 26.07
C LEU A 545 -2.00 3.49 26.09
N ARG A 546 -2.39 2.48 26.87
CA ARG A 546 -3.80 2.10 27.07
C ARG A 546 -4.59 3.20 27.77
N PRO A 547 -5.91 3.31 27.52
CA PRO A 547 -6.79 4.13 28.37
C PRO A 547 -6.63 3.73 29.84
N ASN A 548 -6.50 4.72 30.73
CA ASN A 548 -6.19 4.53 32.16
C ASN A 548 -4.78 3.99 32.46
N GLY A 549 -3.91 3.86 31.46
CA GLY A 549 -2.50 3.51 31.63
C GLY A 549 -1.69 4.66 32.24
N TYR A 550 -0.45 4.34 32.64
CA TYR A 550 0.42 5.26 33.37
C TYR A 550 1.69 5.57 32.57
N ALA A 551 2.24 6.76 32.78
CA ALA A 551 3.57 7.13 32.30
C ALA A 551 4.42 7.65 33.46
N ILE A 552 5.66 7.18 33.54
CA ILE A 552 6.69 7.70 34.45
C ILE A 552 7.73 8.41 33.60
N ILE A 553 7.78 9.73 33.71
CA ILE A 553 8.69 10.59 32.97
C ILE A 553 9.72 11.15 33.95
N ARG A 554 10.97 10.74 33.79
CA ARG A 554 12.10 11.25 34.57
C ARG A 554 13.09 11.92 33.64
N ASP A 555 13.14 13.25 33.65
CA ASP A 555 13.97 14.05 32.75
C ASP A 555 14.43 15.34 33.47
N LYS A 556 15.08 16.26 32.75
CA LYS A 556 15.44 17.58 33.28
C LYS A 556 14.20 18.31 33.81
N ALA A 557 14.33 19.05 34.91
CA ALA A 557 13.19 19.74 35.51
C ALA A 557 12.48 20.68 34.53
N ALA A 558 13.23 21.41 33.69
CA ALA A 558 12.67 22.27 32.64
C ALA A 558 11.81 21.50 31.63
N VAL A 559 12.23 20.29 31.23
CA VAL A 559 11.51 19.43 30.28
C VAL A 559 10.25 18.87 30.94
N VAL A 560 10.33 18.40 32.19
CA VAL A 560 9.17 17.92 32.94
C VAL A 560 8.12 19.02 33.10
N ASN A 561 8.56 20.24 33.43
CA ASN A 561 7.69 21.42 33.52
C ASN A 561 7.03 21.78 32.18
N TYR A 562 7.75 21.58 31.06
CA TYR A 562 7.19 21.77 29.73
C TYR A 562 6.10 20.74 29.41
N ILE A 563 6.39 19.45 29.64
CA ILE A 563 5.44 18.35 29.43
C ILE A 563 4.19 18.54 30.29
N LYS A 564 4.35 18.98 31.55
CA LYS A 564 3.24 19.26 32.47
C LYS A 564 2.22 20.24 31.85
N LYS A 565 2.69 21.28 31.15
CA LYS A 565 1.82 22.26 30.47
C LYS A 565 1.02 21.64 29.33
N LEU A 566 1.49 20.55 28.73
CA LEU A 566 0.85 19.85 27.62
C LEU A 566 -0.14 18.75 28.06
N LEU A 567 -0.13 18.33 29.33
CA LEU A 567 -1.01 17.26 29.82
C LEU A 567 -2.51 17.53 29.59
N PRO A 568 -3.05 18.76 29.78
CA PRO A 568 -4.44 19.03 29.48
C PRO A 568 -4.78 18.84 28.00
N ALA A 569 -3.86 19.22 27.10
CA ALA A 569 -4.04 19.04 25.66
C ALA A 569 -4.03 17.55 25.24
N LEU A 570 -3.31 16.70 25.98
CA LEU A 570 -3.29 15.24 25.82
C LEU A 570 -4.43 14.53 26.56
N ARG A 571 -5.16 15.23 27.44
CA ARG A 571 -6.17 14.66 28.36
C ARG A 571 -5.55 13.66 29.36
N TRP A 572 -4.39 14.00 29.91
CA TRP A 572 -3.63 13.20 30.88
C TRP A 572 -3.64 13.84 32.29
N ASP A 573 -4.53 14.79 32.52
CA ASP A 573 -4.60 15.65 33.69
C ASP A 573 -5.46 15.09 34.85
N ASP A 574 -6.02 13.89 34.70
CA ASP A 574 -6.91 13.25 35.69
C ASP A 574 -6.20 12.93 37.01
N TRP A 575 -4.99 12.39 36.92
CA TRP A 575 -4.14 12.14 38.07
C TRP A 575 -2.67 12.31 37.69
N SER A 576 -1.93 13.08 38.49
CA SER A 576 -0.48 13.20 38.37
C SER A 576 0.17 13.33 39.74
N TYR A 577 1.40 12.86 39.84
CA TYR A 577 2.21 12.91 41.05
C TYR A 577 3.63 13.31 40.70
N GLU A 578 4.11 14.39 41.32
CA GLU A 578 5.48 14.88 41.15
C GLU A 578 6.36 14.37 42.28
N VAL A 579 7.52 13.83 41.90
CA VAL A 579 8.54 13.40 42.85
C VAL A 579 9.80 14.22 42.60
N LYS A 580 10.30 14.89 43.64
CA LYS A 580 11.68 15.39 43.63
C LYS A 580 12.61 14.19 43.80
N PRO A 581 13.41 13.82 42.79
CA PRO A 581 14.23 12.63 42.88
C PRO A 581 15.35 12.81 43.91
N LYS A 582 15.68 11.74 44.63
CA LYS A 582 16.93 11.70 45.41
C LYS A 582 18.12 11.71 44.46
N LYS A 583 19.16 12.47 44.80
CA LYS A 583 20.43 12.47 44.05
C LYS A 583 21.13 11.12 44.24
N ASP A 584 21.43 10.47 43.13
CA ASP A 584 22.17 9.21 43.06
C ASP A 584 23.19 9.26 41.91
N ALA A 585 24.04 8.24 41.75
CA ALA A 585 25.10 8.23 40.74
C ALA A 585 24.60 8.30 39.28
N LEU A 586 23.33 7.99 39.03
CA LEU A 586 22.71 8.09 37.71
C LEU A 586 21.93 9.41 37.51
N SER A 587 21.87 10.27 38.53
CA SER A 587 21.10 11.52 38.51
C SER A 587 21.91 12.67 37.91
N SER A 588 21.29 13.50 37.07
CA SER A 588 21.81 14.83 36.76
C SER A 588 21.48 15.86 37.85
N ASN A 589 22.16 17.01 37.86
CA ASN A 589 22.00 18.04 38.91
C ASN A 589 20.61 18.73 38.93
N ASP A 590 19.79 18.54 37.89
CA ASP A 590 18.48 19.20 37.72
C ASP A 590 17.45 18.23 37.12
N GLU A 591 17.07 17.17 37.85
CA GLU A 591 16.05 16.18 37.43
C GLU A 591 14.70 16.38 38.13
N GLY A 592 13.61 16.16 37.39
CA GLY A 592 12.26 16.00 37.92
C GLY A 592 11.68 14.64 37.54
N VAL A 593 10.73 14.15 38.34
CA VAL A 593 9.94 12.95 38.02
C VAL A 593 8.46 13.31 38.03
N LEU A 594 7.78 13.00 36.93
CA LEU A 594 6.35 13.11 36.77
C LEU A 594 5.77 11.72 36.54
N ILE A 595 4.87 11.30 37.42
CA ILE A 595 4.04 10.12 37.22
C ILE A 595 2.66 10.62 36.84
N VAL A 596 2.09 10.14 35.74
CA VAL A 596 0.83 10.64 35.20
C VAL A 596 -0.04 9.51 34.67
N ARG A 597 -1.35 9.65 34.79
CA ARG A 597 -2.34 8.69 34.28
C ARG A 597 -3.08 9.26 33.08
N LYS A 598 -3.14 8.47 32.00
CA LYS A 598 -3.94 8.79 30.82
C LYS A 598 -5.42 8.62 31.10
N ARG A 599 -6.24 9.62 30.78
CA ARG A 599 -7.71 9.55 30.93
C ARG A 599 -8.35 8.70 29.83
N SER A 600 -9.48 8.04 30.14
CA SER A 600 -10.26 7.29 29.15
C SER A 600 -11.13 8.20 28.27
N ILE A 601 -10.98 8.09 26.94
CA ILE A 601 -11.80 8.81 25.95
C ILE A 601 -12.95 7.87 25.51
N SER A 602 -14.12 7.96 26.14
CA SER A 602 -15.33 7.21 25.76
C SER A 602 -16.30 8.07 24.93
N LYS A 603 -16.97 7.48 23.92
CA LYS A 603 -18.04 8.12 23.13
C LYS A 603 -19.18 8.73 23.98
N ARG A 604 -19.39 8.28 25.22
CA ARG A 604 -20.36 8.91 26.15
C ARG A 604 -20.04 10.38 26.42
N PHE A 605 -18.77 10.76 26.41
CA PHE A 605 -18.32 12.16 26.61
C PHE A 605 -18.33 12.99 25.33
N LEU A 606 -18.10 12.39 24.15
CA LEU A 606 -18.28 13.10 22.86
C LEU A 606 -19.74 13.53 22.65
N LYS A 607 -20.70 12.83 23.23
CA LYS A 607 -22.11 13.26 23.30
C LYS A 607 -22.36 14.42 24.28
N GLN A 608 -21.59 14.51 25.38
CA GLN A 608 -21.71 15.61 26.36
C GLN A 608 -21.08 16.92 25.86
N GLU A 609 -19.97 16.88 25.12
CA GLU A 609 -19.40 18.09 24.49
C GLU A 609 -20.24 18.57 23.30
N GLY A 610 -20.89 17.66 22.56
CA GLY A 610 -21.95 18.03 21.62
C GLY A 610 -23.15 18.72 22.29
N ALA A 611 -23.42 18.39 23.56
CA ALA A 611 -24.48 19.03 24.36
C ALA A 611 -24.05 20.40 24.94
N ALA A 612 -22.76 20.62 25.19
CA ALA A 612 -22.23 21.92 25.62
C ALA A 612 -22.34 22.99 24.52
N VAL A 613 -22.28 22.60 23.24
CA VAL A 613 -22.52 23.51 22.10
C VAL A 613 -23.99 23.93 21.98
N THR A 614 -24.94 23.14 22.51
CA THR A 614 -26.37 23.51 22.61
C THR A 614 -26.68 24.48 23.76
N ASN A 615 -25.90 24.48 24.86
CA ASN A 615 -26.11 25.40 25.98
C ASN A 615 -25.61 26.83 25.72
N LEU A 616 -24.70 27.03 24.76
CA LEU A 616 -24.23 28.36 24.32
C LEU A 616 -25.29 29.14 23.52
N TYR A 617 -26.24 28.46 22.88
CA TYR A 617 -27.38 29.11 22.20
C TYR A 617 -28.40 29.70 23.20
N GLY A 618 -28.53 29.10 24.39
CA GLY A 618 -29.37 29.64 25.46
C GLY A 618 -28.83 30.96 26.03
N TYR A 619 -27.51 31.07 26.17
CA TYR A 619 -26.85 32.27 26.72
C TYR A 619 -26.88 33.48 25.77
N CYS A 620 -26.75 33.30 24.45
CA CYS A 620 -26.87 34.42 23.51
C CYS A 620 -28.30 34.96 23.37
N SER A 621 -29.33 34.24 23.84
CA SER A 621 -30.73 34.73 23.83
C SER A 621 -31.03 35.73 24.97
N GLN A 622 -30.12 35.87 25.95
CA GLN A 622 -30.28 36.72 27.13
C GLN A 622 -29.22 37.84 27.22
N ALA A 623 -28.41 38.05 26.17
CA ALA A 623 -27.40 39.09 26.13
C ALA A 623 -27.96 40.43 25.60
N ASN A 624 -27.47 41.55 26.12
CA ASN A 624 -27.91 42.91 25.74
C ASN A 624 -27.64 43.28 24.26
N GLU A 625 -26.79 42.54 23.56
CA GLU A 625 -26.55 42.68 22.12
C GLU A 625 -26.48 41.30 21.43
N PRO A 626 -27.63 40.75 20.98
CA PRO A 626 -27.69 39.41 20.42
C PRO A 626 -26.92 39.27 19.10
N ASP A 627 -26.88 40.32 18.27
CA ASP A 627 -26.28 40.26 16.93
C ASP A 627 -24.75 40.12 16.93
N LEU A 628 -24.04 40.64 17.95
CA LEU A 628 -22.60 40.46 18.12
C LEU A 628 -22.23 39.05 18.63
N CYS A 629 -23.08 38.47 19.47
CA CYS A 629 -22.95 37.11 20.00
C CYS A 629 -23.15 36.07 18.87
N PHE A 630 -24.15 36.28 18.02
CA PHE A 630 -24.44 35.42 16.86
C PHE A 630 -23.42 35.57 15.73
N THR A 631 -22.80 36.73 15.52
CA THR A 631 -21.72 36.88 14.52
C THR A 631 -20.42 36.17 14.94
N SER A 632 -20.12 36.12 16.24
CA SER A 632 -18.98 35.34 16.75
C SER A 632 -19.22 33.82 16.67
N LEU A 633 -20.45 33.35 16.92
CA LEU A 633 -20.85 31.95 16.71
C LEU A 633 -20.98 31.57 15.23
N GLY A 634 -21.30 32.53 14.36
CA GLY A 634 -21.43 32.35 12.90
C GLY A 634 -20.14 31.93 12.21
N LYS A 635 -18.97 32.27 12.77
CA LYS A 635 -17.66 31.83 12.25
C LYS A 635 -17.33 30.36 12.57
N ILE A 636 -18.02 29.73 13.52
CA ILE A 636 -17.84 28.30 13.86
C ILE A 636 -18.73 27.40 12.97
N ARG A 637 -19.75 27.96 12.31
CA ARG A 637 -20.75 27.20 11.53
C ARG A 637 -20.34 26.85 10.09
N ALA A 638 -19.17 27.29 9.61
CA ALA A 638 -18.71 27.04 8.25
C ALA A 638 -18.11 25.62 8.02
N VAL A 639 -18.05 24.77 9.05
CA VAL A 639 -17.42 23.43 8.95
C VAL A 639 -18.42 22.27 9.04
N HIS A 640 -19.71 22.49 9.31
CA HIS A 640 -20.72 21.40 9.35
C HIS A 640 -21.98 21.75 8.55
N GLY A 641 -22.05 21.24 7.31
CA GLY A 641 -23.26 21.31 6.48
C GLY A 641 -24.38 20.43 7.04
N ARG A 642 -25.56 21.05 7.24
CA ARG A 642 -26.81 20.42 7.71
C ARG A 642 -27.33 19.37 6.73
N LYS A 643 -27.67 18.18 7.23
CA LYS A 643 -28.74 17.33 6.67
C LYS A 643 -29.97 17.43 7.58
N THR A 644 -31.05 17.99 7.06
CA THR A 644 -32.40 17.86 7.59
C THR A 644 -32.96 16.50 7.17
N LEU A 645 -33.33 15.65 8.14
CA LEU A 645 -34.13 14.45 7.93
C LEU A 645 -35.61 14.86 7.78
N PRO A 646 -36.36 14.36 6.78
CA PRO A 646 -37.82 14.41 6.81
C PRO A 646 -38.38 13.28 7.69
N ALA A 647 -39.50 13.58 8.36
CA ALA A 647 -40.27 12.68 9.21
C ALA A 647 -40.79 11.43 8.45
N PRO A 648 -41.08 10.32 9.14
CA PRO A 648 -41.44 9.05 8.50
C PRO A 648 -42.88 9.07 8.01
N THR A 649 -43.10 8.68 6.75
CA THR A 649 -44.42 8.25 6.22
C THR A 649 -44.38 6.77 5.85
N PRO A 650 -45.51 6.05 5.92
CA PRO A 650 -45.52 4.62 6.18
C PRO A 650 -45.51 3.73 4.92
N ARG A 651 -45.05 2.48 5.11
CA ARG A 651 -45.34 1.24 4.36
C ARG A 651 -45.47 1.36 2.81
N GLY A 652 -44.34 1.22 2.11
CA GLY A 652 -44.32 0.97 0.65
C GLY A 652 -43.33 -0.10 0.16
N GLY A 653 -42.43 -0.61 1.01
CA GLY A 653 -41.34 -1.51 0.59
C GLY A 653 -41.65 -3.00 0.59
N ALA A 654 -42.71 -3.44 1.27
CA ALA A 654 -43.00 -4.88 1.43
C ALA A 654 -43.57 -5.54 0.16
N SER A 655 -44.22 -4.78 -0.73
CA SER A 655 -44.91 -5.32 -1.92
C SER A 655 -43.93 -5.73 -3.03
N ALA A 656 -42.87 -4.97 -3.29
CA ALA A 656 -41.86 -5.31 -4.31
C ALA A 656 -40.97 -6.51 -3.92
N MET A 657 -40.87 -6.81 -2.61
CA MET A 657 -40.10 -7.94 -2.07
C MET A 657 -40.83 -9.30 -2.24
N ALA A 658 -42.17 -9.28 -2.37
CA ALA A 658 -42.96 -10.50 -2.53
C ALA A 658 -42.94 -11.05 -3.97
N GLU A 659 -42.97 -10.17 -4.98
CA GLU A 659 -43.02 -10.57 -6.39
C GLU A 659 -41.75 -11.28 -6.88
N LEU A 660 -40.56 -10.90 -6.39
CA LEU A 660 -39.31 -11.57 -6.77
C LEU A 660 -39.11 -12.92 -6.05
N ARG A 661 -39.66 -13.08 -4.82
CA ARG A 661 -39.51 -14.30 -4.01
C ARG A 661 -40.46 -15.42 -4.45
N HIS A 662 -41.64 -15.10 -4.98
CA HIS A 662 -42.60 -16.09 -5.47
C HIS A 662 -42.19 -16.76 -6.79
N ALA A 663 -41.34 -16.14 -7.61
CA ALA A 663 -40.85 -16.76 -8.86
C ALA A 663 -39.82 -17.88 -8.63
N THR A 664 -39.14 -17.89 -7.47
CA THR A 664 -38.08 -18.87 -7.14
C THR A 664 -38.57 -20.12 -6.38
N ALA A 665 -39.76 -20.07 -5.77
CA ALA A 665 -40.25 -21.17 -4.93
C ALA A 665 -40.98 -22.30 -5.70
N ALA A 666 -41.32 -22.09 -6.98
CA ALA A 666 -42.15 -23.03 -7.75
C ALA A 666 -41.38 -24.16 -8.47
N ALA A 667 -40.04 -24.26 -8.33
CA ALA A 667 -39.23 -25.20 -9.11
C ALA A 667 -38.71 -26.43 -8.35
N THR A 668 -39.09 -26.65 -7.09
CA THR A 668 -38.48 -27.69 -6.23
C THR A 668 -39.45 -28.73 -5.68
N ARG A 669 -40.37 -29.24 -6.51
CA ARG A 669 -41.09 -30.50 -6.20
C ARG A 669 -41.35 -31.30 -7.47
N ALA A 670 -40.44 -32.21 -7.79
CA ALA A 670 -40.74 -33.49 -8.44
C ALA A 670 -39.44 -34.29 -8.66
N SER A 671 -39.24 -35.37 -7.89
CA SER A 671 -38.69 -36.63 -8.42
C SER A 671 -38.77 -37.71 -7.35
N GLY A 672 -39.60 -38.73 -7.62
CA GLY A 672 -39.60 -39.99 -6.91
C GLY A 672 -38.43 -40.88 -7.32
N SER A 673 -38.13 -41.84 -6.44
CA SER A 673 -37.25 -43.01 -6.65
C SER A 673 -37.71 -43.88 -7.83
N PRO A 674 -36.84 -44.70 -8.46
CA PRO A 674 -36.56 -46.03 -7.88
C PRO A 674 -35.14 -46.63 -8.11
N SER A 675 -34.77 -47.50 -7.17
CA SER A 675 -34.15 -48.84 -7.30
C SER A 675 -32.81 -49.11 -8.01
N LYS A 676 -31.89 -49.65 -7.19
CA LYS A 676 -30.91 -50.75 -7.38
C LYS A 676 -30.86 -51.53 -8.71
N ARG A 677 -29.63 -51.86 -9.14
CA ARG A 677 -29.19 -53.23 -9.51
C ARG A 677 -27.65 -53.36 -9.51
N ASP A 678 -27.24 -54.60 -9.24
CA ASP A 678 -25.93 -55.11 -8.85
C ASP A 678 -24.93 -55.40 -10.00
N ALA A 679 -23.72 -55.82 -9.57
CA ALA A 679 -22.86 -56.87 -10.13
C ALA A 679 -21.61 -56.47 -10.99
N GLU A 680 -20.44 -56.60 -10.33
CA GLU A 680 -19.42 -57.65 -10.52
C GLU A 680 -18.49 -57.75 -11.77
N THR A 681 -17.19 -57.92 -11.43
CA THR A 681 -16.11 -58.79 -12.00
C THR A 681 -15.39 -58.56 -13.35
N ALA A 682 -14.05 -58.41 -13.20
CA ALA A 682 -12.97 -59.25 -13.74
C ALA A 682 -12.36 -59.07 -15.16
N LEU A 683 -11.01 -58.95 -15.12
CA LEU A 683 -9.94 -59.58 -15.92
C LEU A 683 -9.73 -59.32 -17.44
N ALA A 684 -8.54 -58.75 -17.69
CA ALA A 684 -7.39 -59.33 -18.42
C ALA A 684 -7.33 -59.40 -19.97
N SER A 685 -6.09 -59.13 -20.41
CA SER A 685 -5.34 -59.70 -21.55
C SER A 685 -5.25 -58.94 -22.90
N SER A 686 -3.98 -58.66 -23.25
CA SER A 686 -3.34 -58.32 -24.54
C SER A 686 -3.63 -59.39 -25.65
N PRO A 687 -2.93 -59.50 -26.83
CA PRO A 687 -1.70 -58.85 -27.33
C PRO A 687 -1.61 -58.61 -28.88
N PHE A 688 -0.42 -58.16 -29.33
CA PHE A 688 0.39 -58.68 -30.45
C PHE A 688 0.79 -57.78 -31.66
N ILE A 689 2.12 -57.82 -31.92
CA ILE A 689 2.88 -57.90 -33.20
C ILE A 689 3.69 -56.68 -33.72
N ALA A 690 5.01 -56.75 -33.39
CA ALA A 690 6.22 -56.82 -34.24
C ALA A 690 6.66 -55.72 -35.26
N SER A 691 7.83 -55.10 -34.95
CA SER A 691 9.16 -55.10 -35.65
C SER A 691 9.31 -55.77 -37.05
N PRO A 692 10.35 -55.48 -37.88
CA PRO A 692 11.78 -55.33 -37.45
C PRO A 692 12.84 -54.55 -38.31
N ARG A 693 14.05 -54.45 -37.71
CA ARG A 693 15.44 -54.46 -38.28
C ARG A 693 15.97 -53.22 -39.03
N GLY A 694 17.25 -52.79 -38.89
CA GLY A 694 18.38 -53.30 -38.10
C GLY A 694 19.74 -52.68 -38.50
N GLY A 695 20.77 -52.90 -37.65
CA GLY A 695 22.22 -52.78 -37.92
C GLY A 695 22.88 -51.42 -37.58
N GLY A 696 23.97 -51.28 -36.81
CA GLY A 696 24.88 -52.22 -36.17
C GLY A 696 26.37 -51.79 -36.33
N LYS A 697 27.10 -51.70 -35.20
CA LYS A 697 28.57 -51.82 -34.97
C LYS A 697 29.47 -50.57 -34.73
N ASP A 698 29.93 -50.50 -33.47
CA ASP A 698 31.30 -50.56 -32.90
C ASP A 698 32.43 -49.53 -33.25
N GLY A 699 33.12 -49.05 -32.19
CA GLY A 699 34.18 -47.99 -32.14
C GLY A 699 35.60 -48.43 -32.59
N PRO A 700 36.77 -47.91 -32.06
CA PRO A 700 37.06 -46.96 -30.97
C PRO A 700 38.26 -45.94 -31.18
N ARG A 701 38.55 -45.09 -30.17
CA ARG A 701 39.82 -44.41 -29.73
C ARG A 701 40.77 -43.60 -30.67
N ALA A 702 41.03 -42.35 -30.20
CA ALA A 702 42.32 -41.64 -30.01
C ALA A 702 42.96 -40.71 -31.09
N SER A 703 43.55 -39.62 -30.56
CA SER A 703 44.61 -38.70 -31.06
C SER A 703 44.25 -37.31 -31.66
N LEU A 704 44.86 -36.28 -31.05
CA LEU A 704 45.18 -34.90 -31.54
C LEU A 704 46.08 -34.97 -32.80
N PRO A 705 46.27 -33.91 -33.65
CA PRO A 705 46.66 -32.54 -33.21
C PRO A 705 46.38 -31.31 -34.14
N LEU A 706 46.79 -30.14 -33.62
CA LEU A 706 47.35 -28.92 -34.27
C LEU A 706 46.47 -27.78 -34.89
N HIS A 707 46.64 -26.60 -34.29
CA HIS A 707 46.86 -25.24 -34.83
C HIS A 707 46.17 -24.73 -36.11
N GLN A 708 45.45 -23.59 -36.03
CA GLN A 708 45.98 -22.26 -36.37
C GLN A 708 45.00 -21.12 -36.01
N ARG A 709 45.58 -19.96 -35.71
CA ARG A 709 44.98 -18.72 -35.17
C ARG A 709 45.59 -17.57 -35.99
N TRP A 710 44.84 -16.47 -36.23
CA TRP A 710 45.29 -15.05 -36.31
C TRP A 710 44.30 -14.16 -37.10
N PRO A 711 44.34 -12.80 -37.00
CA PRO A 711 44.51 -11.96 -35.81
C PRO A 711 43.61 -10.68 -35.82
N LEU A 712 43.66 -9.92 -34.71
CA LEU A 712 43.02 -8.60 -34.51
C LEU A 712 43.93 -7.42 -34.98
N PRO A 713 43.38 -6.22 -35.27
CA PRO A 713 44.08 -5.05 -35.83
C PRO A 713 44.82 -4.14 -34.78
N PRO A 714 45.64 -3.15 -35.23
CA PRO A 714 46.89 -2.73 -34.55
C PRO A 714 46.89 -1.73 -33.38
N PRO A 715 45.84 -0.97 -32.97
CA PRO A 715 46.03 0.03 -31.91
C PRO A 715 45.85 -0.54 -30.49
N VAL A 716 45.40 -1.79 -30.34
CA VAL A 716 45.11 -2.39 -29.02
C VAL A 716 46.35 -3.11 -28.43
N ARG A 717 47.42 -3.28 -29.20
CA ARG A 717 48.61 -4.05 -28.79
C ARG A 717 49.67 -3.26 -28.02
N SER A 718 49.56 -1.93 -27.97
CA SER A 718 50.54 -1.06 -27.26
C SER A 718 50.09 -0.58 -25.88
N LEU A 719 48.86 -0.89 -25.43
CA LEU A 719 48.36 -0.46 -24.12
C LEU A 719 48.34 -1.56 -23.04
N LEU A 720 48.73 -2.79 -23.38
CA LEU A 720 48.67 -3.95 -22.46
C LEU A 720 50.00 -4.71 -22.30
N ALA A 721 51.13 -4.05 -22.56
CA ALA A 721 52.44 -4.65 -22.37
C ALA A 721 53.37 -3.72 -21.58
N LEU A 722 53.16 -3.64 -20.27
CA LEU A 722 54.21 -3.26 -19.32
C LEU A 722 53.81 -3.65 -17.90
N GLU A 723 54.00 -4.93 -17.56
CA GLU A 723 54.29 -5.36 -16.19
C GLU A 723 54.93 -6.76 -16.22
N ASP A 724 56.25 -6.79 -16.40
CA ASP A 724 57.09 -7.90 -15.97
C ASP A 724 57.80 -7.47 -14.66
N PRO A 725 57.62 -8.18 -13.55
CA PRO A 725 58.17 -7.84 -12.26
C PRO A 725 59.64 -8.28 -12.15
N ARG A 726 60.58 -7.51 -12.74
CA ARG A 726 62.04 -7.57 -12.44
C ARG A 726 62.83 -6.45 -13.15
N SER A 727 62.73 -5.21 -12.67
CA SER A 727 63.88 -4.25 -12.70
C SER A 727 63.65 -3.07 -11.73
N PRO A 728 64.69 -2.56 -11.04
CA PRO A 728 64.56 -1.48 -10.05
C PRO A 728 65.03 -0.15 -10.62
N ALA A 729 64.14 0.65 -11.24
CA ALA A 729 64.43 2.05 -11.55
C ALA A 729 63.16 2.85 -11.95
N ALA A 730 62.25 3.11 -11.02
CA ALA A 730 61.30 4.22 -11.14
C ALA A 730 60.89 4.68 -9.74
N SER A 731 61.12 5.96 -9.42
CA SER A 731 60.90 6.48 -8.06
C SER A 731 59.41 6.46 -7.69
N THR A 732 59.11 6.16 -6.43
CA THR A 732 57.76 6.10 -5.84
C THR A 732 56.93 7.37 -6.12
N SER A 733 57.59 8.51 -6.35
CA SER A 733 56.97 9.79 -6.66
C SER A 733 56.28 9.81 -8.04
N TYR A 734 56.79 9.07 -9.03
CA TYR A 734 56.21 9.03 -10.39
C TYR A 734 54.90 8.22 -10.44
N ARG A 735 54.80 7.12 -9.68
CA ARG A 735 53.59 6.30 -9.60
C ARG A 735 52.42 7.02 -8.92
N ILE A 736 52.72 7.84 -7.90
CA ILE A 736 51.73 8.66 -7.20
C ILE A 736 51.21 9.78 -8.12
N LEU A 737 52.09 10.39 -8.93
CA LEU A 737 51.71 11.42 -9.89
C LEU A 737 50.75 10.86 -10.95
N VAL A 738 51.06 9.69 -11.53
CA VAL A 738 50.22 9.05 -12.55
C VAL A 738 48.86 8.64 -11.98
N ALA A 739 48.82 8.08 -10.75
CA ALA A 739 47.57 7.74 -10.08
C ALA A 739 46.71 8.99 -9.80
N GLY A 740 47.34 10.11 -9.41
CA GLY A 740 46.66 11.38 -9.20
C GLY A 740 46.03 11.95 -10.47
N VAL A 741 46.74 11.88 -11.61
CA VAL A 741 46.24 12.36 -12.91
C VAL A 741 45.06 11.51 -13.41
N VAL A 742 45.12 10.19 -13.24
CA VAL A 742 44.02 9.28 -13.63
C VAL A 742 42.77 9.54 -12.77
N CYS A 743 42.93 9.70 -11.46
CA CYS A 743 41.82 10.04 -10.56
C CYS A 743 41.19 11.41 -10.91
N PHE A 744 42.00 12.40 -11.28
CA PHE A 744 41.50 13.72 -11.69
C PHE A 744 40.74 13.66 -13.02
N ALA A 745 41.24 12.92 -14.02
CA ALA A 745 40.55 12.73 -15.30
C ALA A 745 39.19 12.03 -15.13
N LEU A 746 39.10 11.02 -14.24
CA LEU A 746 37.84 10.35 -13.92
C LEU A 746 36.88 11.29 -13.18
N ALA A 747 37.36 12.10 -12.24
CA ALA A 747 36.52 13.08 -11.53
C ALA A 747 35.93 14.15 -12.48
N VAL A 748 36.68 14.59 -13.48
CA VAL A 748 36.21 15.55 -14.51
C VAL A 748 35.18 14.90 -15.44
N LEU A 749 35.41 13.65 -15.88
CA LEU A 749 34.45 12.90 -16.72
C LEU A 749 33.11 12.64 -16.02
N PHE A 750 33.11 12.38 -14.72
CA PHE A 750 31.89 12.16 -13.94
C PHE A 750 31.17 13.45 -13.50
N SER A 751 31.85 14.60 -13.48
CA SER A 751 31.26 15.89 -13.07
C SER A 751 30.79 16.78 -14.23
N ALA A 752 31.35 16.62 -15.43
CA ALA A 752 30.98 17.41 -16.61
C ALA A 752 29.48 17.38 -16.99
N PRO A 753 28.75 16.24 -16.90
CA PRO A 753 27.31 16.20 -17.21
C PRO A 753 26.46 16.99 -16.19
N SER A 754 26.94 17.12 -14.95
CA SER A 754 26.25 17.83 -13.86
C SER A 754 26.45 19.35 -13.86
N VAL A 755 27.52 19.82 -14.52
CA VAL A 755 27.79 21.25 -14.74
C VAL A 755 27.07 21.74 -15.99
N TRP A 756 27.01 20.92 -17.05
CA TRP A 756 26.26 21.22 -18.27
C TRP A 756 24.74 21.27 -18.05
N SER A 757 24.20 20.48 -17.11
CA SER A 757 22.78 20.54 -16.74
C SER A 757 22.40 21.76 -15.88
N ARG A 758 23.37 22.38 -15.19
CA ARG A 758 23.15 23.59 -14.36
C ARG A 758 23.21 24.90 -15.16
N LEU A 759 23.88 24.90 -16.32
CA LEU A 759 23.95 26.09 -17.20
C LEU A 759 22.72 26.25 -18.11
N ASN A 760 21.88 25.21 -18.24
CA ASN A 760 20.71 25.20 -19.13
C ASN A 760 19.35 25.07 -18.40
N ALA A 761 19.27 25.42 -17.12
CA ALA A 761 18.00 25.43 -16.39
C ALA A 761 17.23 26.75 -16.66
N PRO A 762 15.97 26.71 -17.16
CA PRO A 762 15.16 27.91 -17.31
C PRO A 762 14.71 28.42 -15.94
N TYR A 763 15.00 29.69 -15.71
CA TYR A 763 14.86 30.49 -14.49
C TYR A 763 13.39 30.76 -14.12
N LEU A 764 13.00 30.39 -12.90
CA LEU A 764 11.71 30.73 -12.28
C LEU A 764 11.88 31.85 -11.25
N CYS A 765 10.98 32.83 -11.33
CA CYS A 765 10.84 33.94 -10.40
C CYS A 765 10.70 33.48 -8.94
N TRP A 766 11.35 34.18 -8.00
CA TRP A 766 11.19 33.97 -6.57
C TRP A 766 9.91 34.64 -6.04
N LYS A 767 9.30 34.05 -4.99
CA LYS A 767 8.06 34.48 -4.35
C LYS A 767 8.28 34.79 -2.86
N GLU A 768 8.14 36.06 -2.48
CA GLU A 768 7.70 36.48 -1.14
C GLU A 768 6.67 37.61 -1.30
N GLY A 769 5.66 37.67 -0.41
CA GLY A 769 4.78 38.82 -0.15
C GLY A 769 4.14 39.57 -1.34
N ILE A 770 2.85 39.32 -1.59
CA ILE A 770 1.84 40.13 -2.32
C ILE A 770 2.34 41.42 -3.05
N ARG A 771 3.02 41.27 -4.21
CA ARG A 771 2.94 42.07 -5.47
C ARG A 771 4.18 41.76 -6.35
N LEU A 772 3.97 41.45 -7.62
CA LEU A 772 5.05 41.16 -8.59
C LEU A 772 5.67 42.46 -9.13
N HIS A 773 6.98 42.63 -8.99
CA HIS A 773 7.78 43.58 -9.76
C HIS A 773 8.86 42.84 -10.54
N CYS A 774 8.80 42.93 -11.86
CA CYS A 774 9.87 42.52 -12.78
C CYS A 774 10.44 43.78 -13.43
N PRO A 775 11.78 43.95 -13.54
CA PRO A 775 12.34 45.11 -14.23
C PRO A 775 12.00 45.06 -15.73
N ARG A 776 11.50 46.17 -16.29
CA ARG A 776 11.35 46.37 -17.73
C ARG A 776 12.63 46.98 -18.30
N LEU A 777 13.11 46.45 -19.42
CA LEU A 777 14.02 47.12 -20.37
C LEU A 777 13.72 46.58 -21.79
N PRO A 778 14.04 47.34 -22.87
CA PRO A 778 13.04 48.04 -23.67
C PRO A 778 12.80 47.40 -25.06
N LEU A 779 11.64 47.70 -25.63
CA LEU A 779 11.26 47.38 -27.01
C LEU A 779 12.14 48.15 -28.02
N PRO A 780 12.62 47.52 -29.11
CA PRO A 780 12.84 48.19 -30.38
C PRO A 780 11.50 48.29 -31.14
N GLY A 781 11.20 49.50 -31.58
CA GLY A 781 9.93 49.89 -32.20
C GLY A 781 9.70 49.40 -33.63
N SER A 782 8.43 49.51 -33.99
CA SER A 782 7.80 49.23 -35.27
C SER A 782 8.42 49.93 -36.47
N ARG A 783 8.45 49.25 -37.61
CA ARG A 783 8.13 49.87 -38.91
C ARG A 783 7.32 48.89 -39.77
N ALA A 784 6.16 49.38 -40.18
CA ALA A 784 5.15 48.75 -41.02
C ALA A 784 5.67 48.42 -42.43
N LEU A 785 5.06 47.45 -43.12
CA LEU A 785 4.29 47.71 -44.34
C LEU A 785 3.65 46.42 -44.90
N SER A 786 2.48 46.64 -45.48
CA SER A 786 1.61 45.75 -46.26
C SER A 786 2.30 44.94 -47.35
N GLY A 787 1.68 43.82 -47.74
CA GLY A 787 1.88 43.26 -49.09
C GLY A 787 1.44 41.81 -49.20
N ALA A 788 0.20 41.58 -49.63
CA ALA A 788 -0.21 40.31 -50.20
C ALA A 788 0.18 40.28 -51.69
N ALA A 789 1.06 39.36 -52.10
CA ALA A 789 1.02 38.63 -53.39
C ALA A 789 2.25 37.71 -53.59
N THR A 790 1.96 36.43 -53.84
CA THR A 790 2.65 35.46 -54.72
C THR A 790 4.12 35.02 -54.52
N ARG A 791 4.23 33.70 -54.26
CA ARG A 791 5.17 32.67 -54.77
C ARG A 791 6.69 32.89 -54.70
N PHE A 792 7.32 32.11 -53.81
CA PHE A 792 8.52 31.27 -54.04
C PHE A 792 8.30 30.00 -53.18
N GLN A 793 7.72 28.93 -53.73
CA GLN A 793 8.41 27.81 -54.37
C GLN A 793 9.47 27.13 -53.47
N ALA A 794 9.06 25.96 -52.99
CA ALA A 794 9.82 24.79 -52.56
C ALA A 794 11.27 25.00 -52.06
N ASN A 795 11.49 24.64 -50.79
CA ASN A 795 12.51 23.63 -50.49
C ASN A 795 12.03 22.75 -49.33
N LEU A 796 11.63 21.54 -49.72
CA LEU A 796 11.41 20.38 -48.88
C LEU A 796 12.64 20.14 -47.99
N VAL A 797 12.42 19.92 -46.70
CA VAL A 797 13.28 19.00 -45.95
C VAL A 797 12.88 17.59 -46.44
N PRO A 798 13.83 16.75 -46.92
CA PRO A 798 13.50 15.50 -47.58
C PRO A 798 12.73 14.53 -46.68
N GLU A 799 11.57 14.12 -47.20
CA GLU A 799 10.92 12.85 -46.94
C GLU A 799 11.86 11.71 -47.34
N ASN A 800 12.16 10.79 -46.41
CA ASN A 800 12.66 9.41 -46.57
C ASN A 800 13.50 9.12 -45.31
N GLU A 801 13.17 8.22 -44.39
CA GLU A 801 12.59 6.89 -44.55
C GLU A 801 11.83 6.53 -43.25
N THR A 802 10.48 6.46 -43.27
CA THR A 802 9.82 5.65 -42.24
C THR A 802 10.22 4.19 -42.45
N SER A 803 10.32 3.38 -41.40
CA SER A 803 10.76 1.99 -41.48
C SER A 803 9.94 1.14 -42.47
N GLY A 804 8.71 1.56 -42.78
CA GLY A 804 7.79 1.02 -43.78
C GLY A 804 6.36 1.46 -43.47
N PHE A 805 5.39 0.83 -44.12
CA PHE A 805 3.96 1.06 -43.95
C PHE A 805 3.32 -0.10 -43.19
N ILE A 806 2.47 0.23 -42.22
CA ILE A 806 1.67 -0.77 -41.51
C ILE A 806 0.18 -0.56 -41.81
N PHE A 807 -0.48 -1.68 -42.08
CA PHE A 807 -1.90 -1.75 -42.35
C PHE A 807 -2.56 -2.62 -41.27
N ILE A 808 -3.55 -2.06 -40.55
CA ILE A 808 -4.10 -2.70 -39.35
C ILE A 808 -5.59 -3.01 -39.53
N HIS A 809 -5.96 -4.26 -39.21
CA HIS A 809 -7.35 -4.71 -39.15
C HIS A 809 -7.85 -4.69 -37.71
N ALA A 810 -8.56 -3.62 -37.34
CA ALA A 810 -9.19 -3.48 -36.04
C ALA A 810 -10.45 -4.37 -36.00
N GLU A 811 -10.46 -5.38 -35.11
CA GLU A 811 -11.59 -6.31 -34.99
C GLU A 811 -12.40 -6.09 -33.70
N GLY A 812 -13.63 -6.60 -33.68
CA GLY A 812 -14.55 -6.50 -32.55
C GLY A 812 -15.52 -5.33 -32.66
N GLY A 813 -16.28 -5.05 -31.59
CA GLY A 813 -17.23 -3.94 -31.56
C GLY A 813 -16.56 -2.56 -31.47
N LEU A 814 -17.33 -1.47 -31.66
CA LEU A 814 -16.85 -0.08 -31.67
C LEU A 814 -15.77 0.23 -30.62
N ASN A 815 -16.02 -0.11 -29.36
CA ASN A 815 -15.12 0.20 -28.25
C ASN A 815 -13.85 -0.67 -28.21
N GLN A 816 -13.88 -1.88 -28.79
CA GLN A 816 -12.68 -2.68 -29.04
C GLN A 816 -11.86 -2.08 -30.18
N GLN A 817 -12.54 -1.65 -31.25
CA GLN A 817 -11.91 -1.00 -32.39
C GLN A 817 -11.22 0.30 -31.97
N ARG A 818 -11.85 1.14 -31.13
CA ARG A 818 -11.22 2.36 -30.56
C ARG A 818 -9.88 2.04 -29.88
N ILE A 819 -9.85 1.05 -28.98
CA ILE A 819 -8.63 0.63 -28.28
C ILE A 819 -7.58 0.10 -29.27
N ALA A 820 -8.01 -0.68 -30.28
CA ALA A 820 -7.14 -1.19 -31.32
C ALA A 820 -6.50 -0.06 -32.13
N ILE A 821 -7.25 0.97 -32.50
CA ILE A 821 -6.74 2.15 -33.22
C ILE A 821 -5.74 2.93 -32.36
N CYS A 822 -6.02 3.13 -31.07
CA CYS A 822 -5.06 3.80 -30.18
C CYS A 822 -3.74 3.03 -30.06
N ASN A 823 -3.80 1.69 -29.99
CA ASN A 823 -2.63 0.84 -29.97
C ASN A 823 -1.90 0.85 -31.33
N ALA A 824 -2.63 0.95 -32.45
CA ALA A 824 -2.07 1.04 -33.79
C ALA A 824 -1.18 2.28 -33.95
N VAL A 825 -1.67 3.45 -33.54
CA VAL A 825 -0.89 4.70 -33.55
C VAL A 825 0.35 4.59 -32.67
N ALA A 826 0.22 3.99 -31.48
CA ALA A 826 1.34 3.77 -30.58
C ALA A 826 2.43 2.87 -31.19
N ILE A 827 2.05 1.77 -31.84
CA ILE A 827 2.98 0.85 -32.48
C ILE A 827 3.64 1.46 -33.72
N ALA A 828 2.89 2.24 -34.51
CA ALA A 828 3.44 3.03 -35.60
C ALA A 828 4.55 3.98 -35.09
N LYS A 829 4.31 4.66 -33.95
CA LYS A 829 5.30 5.51 -33.30
C LYS A 829 6.51 4.73 -32.79
N ILE A 830 6.31 3.60 -32.12
CA ILE A 830 7.38 2.74 -31.58
C ILE A 830 8.32 2.26 -32.70
N MET A 831 7.76 1.87 -33.85
CA MET A 831 8.50 1.31 -34.98
C MET A 831 8.96 2.37 -36.01
N ASN A 832 8.67 3.66 -35.76
CA ASN A 832 8.87 4.76 -36.71
C ASN A 832 8.32 4.43 -38.12
N SER A 833 7.10 3.90 -38.18
CA SER A 833 6.43 3.43 -39.41
C SER A 833 5.27 4.34 -39.80
N THR A 834 4.97 4.42 -41.09
CA THR A 834 3.77 5.12 -41.59
C THR A 834 2.53 4.26 -41.35
N LEU A 835 1.50 4.82 -40.73
CA LEU A 835 0.23 4.13 -40.51
C LEU A 835 -0.72 4.40 -41.68
N ILE A 836 -1.19 3.34 -42.34
CA ILE A 836 -2.31 3.44 -43.26
C ILE A 836 -3.61 3.41 -42.44
N LEU A 837 -4.62 4.19 -42.84
CA LEU A 837 -5.89 4.30 -42.13
C LEU A 837 -6.44 2.91 -41.72
N PRO A 838 -6.75 2.67 -40.43
CA PRO A 838 -7.17 1.35 -39.98
C PRO A 838 -8.48 0.89 -40.62
N VAL A 839 -8.56 -0.39 -40.97
CA VAL A 839 -9.80 -0.99 -41.46
C VAL A 839 -10.57 -1.61 -40.31
N LEU A 840 -11.82 -1.20 -40.17
CA LEU A 840 -12.77 -1.80 -39.23
C LEU A 840 -13.28 -3.11 -39.82
N LYS A 841 -12.87 -4.24 -39.24
CA LYS A 841 -13.24 -5.56 -39.77
C LYS A 841 -14.54 -6.05 -39.15
N GLN A 842 -15.37 -6.67 -39.98
CA GLN A 842 -16.65 -7.30 -39.66
C GLN A 842 -16.56 -8.21 -38.41
N ASP A 843 -17.38 -7.92 -37.41
CA ASP A 843 -17.60 -8.80 -36.26
C ASP A 843 -18.55 -9.95 -36.68
N GLN A 844 -18.19 -11.20 -36.35
CA GLN A 844 -19.03 -12.37 -36.64
C GLN A 844 -20.39 -12.33 -35.92
N ILE A 845 -20.51 -11.52 -34.86
CA ILE A 845 -21.72 -11.41 -34.01
C ILE A 845 -22.67 -10.31 -34.51
N TRP A 846 -22.15 -9.19 -35.03
CA TRP A 846 -22.96 -8.00 -35.37
C TRP A 846 -23.11 -7.75 -36.88
N LYS A 847 -22.36 -8.46 -37.74
CA LYS A 847 -22.45 -8.43 -39.22
C LYS A 847 -22.39 -7.04 -39.89
N ASP A 848 -21.79 -6.04 -39.24
CA ASP A 848 -21.73 -4.65 -39.72
C ASP A 848 -20.56 -4.43 -40.72
N GLN A 849 -20.78 -3.63 -41.78
CA GLN A 849 -19.80 -3.29 -42.85
C GLN A 849 -19.36 -1.81 -42.79
N THR A 850 -19.20 -1.29 -41.58
CA THR A 850 -18.85 0.12 -41.34
C THR A 850 -17.38 0.40 -41.64
N LYS A 851 -17.08 1.47 -42.40
CA LYS A 851 -15.72 1.96 -42.62
C LYS A 851 -15.29 2.94 -41.52
N PHE A 852 -14.00 3.24 -41.48
CA PHE A 852 -13.46 4.22 -40.52
C PHE A 852 -14.09 5.61 -40.71
N GLU A 853 -14.21 6.05 -41.96
CA GLU A 853 -14.78 7.35 -42.37
C GLU A 853 -16.29 7.47 -42.14
N ASP A 854 -17.01 6.36 -41.95
CA ASP A 854 -18.45 6.37 -41.63
C ASP A 854 -18.71 6.70 -40.14
N ILE A 855 -17.67 6.73 -39.30
CA ILE A 855 -17.80 6.88 -37.84
C ILE A 855 -16.91 7.98 -37.29
N PHE A 856 -15.67 8.09 -37.77
CA PHE A 856 -14.68 9.03 -37.25
C PHE A 856 -14.34 10.11 -38.27
N ASP A 857 -14.08 11.31 -37.76
CA ASP A 857 -13.56 12.42 -38.57
C ASP A 857 -12.10 12.15 -38.98
N VAL A 858 -11.92 11.73 -40.23
CA VAL A 858 -10.61 11.34 -40.80
C VAL A 858 -9.67 12.53 -40.90
N ASP A 859 -10.19 13.69 -41.29
CA ASP A 859 -9.41 14.91 -41.46
C ASP A 859 -8.87 15.40 -40.12
N HIS A 860 -9.72 15.45 -39.10
CA HIS A 860 -9.30 15.78 -37.75
C HIS A 860 -8.28 14.75 -37.21
N PHE A 861 -8.50 13.45 -37.43
CA PHE A 861 -7.60 12.39 -36.97
C PHE A 861 -6.19 12.51 -37.56
N ILE A 862 -6.07 12.71 -38.88
CA ILE A 862 -4.78 12.87 -39.57
C ILE A 862 -4.11 14.19 -39.15
N ASN A 863 -4.85 15.30 -39.14
CA ASN A 863 -4.30 16.62 -38.82
C ASN A 863 -3.83 16.73 -37.37
N TYR A 864 -4.55 16.11 -36.43
CA TYR A 864 -4.20 16.13 -35.00
C TYR A 864 -2.92 15.34 -34.70
N LEU A 865 -2.66 14.25 -35.46
CA LEU A 865 -1.55 13.33 -35.21
C LEU A 865 -0.34 13.54 -36.13
N LYS A 866 -0.37 14.55 -37.02
CA LYS A 866 0.67 14.81 -38.04
C LYS A 866 2.09 14.94 -37.48
N ASP A 867 2.22 15.51 -36.28
CA ASP A 867 3.51 15.73 -35.61
C ASP A 867 3.97 14.50 -34.80
N ASP A 868 3.07 13.53 -34.58
CA ASP A 868 3.35 12.30 -33.85
C ASP A 868 3.70 11.16 -34.79
N VAL A 869 2.82 10.86 -35.75
CA VAL A 869 2.90 9.70 -36.64
C VAL A 869 2.43 10.10 -38.03
N ARG A 870 3.16 9.71 -39.08
CA ARG A 870 2.70 9.89 -40.46
C ARG A 870 1.53 8.94 -40.74
N ILE A 871 0.38 9.49 -41.11
CA ILE A 871 -0.83 8.74 -41.44
C ILE A 871 -1.22 9.01 -42.88
N VAL A 872 -1.51 7.96 -43.65
CA VAL A 872 -1.98 8.05 -45.04
C VAL A 872 -3.36 7.41 -45.17
N ARG A 873 -4.19 7.93 -46.08
CA ARG A 873 -5.57 7.46 -46.27
C ARG A 873 -5.62 6.06 -46.88
N ASP A 874 -4.76 5.80 -47.85
CA ASP A 874 -4.77 4.57 -48.63
C ASP A 874 -3.35 4.05 -48.88
N ILE A 875 -3.27 2.84 -49.40
CA ILE A 875 -2.05 2.17 -49.83
C ILE A 875 -1.40 3.01 -50.94
N PRO A 876 -0.11 3.35 -50.82
CA PRO A 876 0.58 4.16 -51.83
C PRO A 876 0.51 3.57 -53.25
N ASP A 877 0.40 4.44 -54.27
CA ASP A 877 0.19 4.02 -55.65
C ASP A 877 1.38 3.32 -56.30
N TRP A 878 2.59 3.54 -55.80
CA TRP A 878 3.78 2.80 -56.21
C TRP A 878 3.72 1.31 -55.85
N PHE A 879 2.84 0.92 -54.91
CA PHE A 879 2.65 -0.46 -54.54
C PHE A 879 1.65 -1.11 -55.51
N THR A 880 2.17 -1.80 -56.52
CA THR A 880 1.39 -2.43 -57.61
C THR A 880 0.71 -3.74 -57.21
N GLU A 881 1.10 -4.37 -56.10
CA GLU A 881 0.56 -5.65 -55.61
C GLU A 881 -0.61 -5.45 -54.60
N LYS A 882 -1.52 -4.49 -54.86
CA LYS A 882 -2.60 -4.13 -53.91
C LYS A 882 -3.52 -5.34 -53.62
N GLU A 883 -3.89 -6.15 -54.62
CA GLU A 883 -4.74 -7.34 -54.41
C GLU A 883 -4.04 -8.46 -53.62
N GLU A 884 -2.71 -8.60 -53.75
CA GLU A 884 -1.94 -9.61 -53.00
C GLU A 884 -1.76 -9.26 -51.51
N LEU A 885 -1.82 -7.98 -51.13
CA LEU A 885 -1.67 -7.58 -49.72
C LEU A 885 -2.72 -8.24 -48.80
N PHE A 886 -3.92 -8.46 -49.34
CA PHE A 886 -5.05 -9.02 -48.60
C PHE A 886 -5.09 -10.56 -48.59
N THR A 887 -4.33 -11.20 -49.48
CA THR A 887 -4.30 -12.67 -49.68
C THR A 887 -2.96 -13.31 -49.33
N SER A 888 -1.86 -12.54 -49.35
CA SER A 888 -0.48 -13.03 -49.15
C SER A 888 -0.15 -13.29 -47.69
N ILE A 889 0.14 -14.56 -47.37
CA ILE A 889 0.63 -14.99 -46.05
C ILE A 889 1.99 -14.33 -45.74
N LYS A 890 2.82 -14.06 -46.77
CA LYS A 890 4.17 -13.52 -46.61
C LYS A 890 4.17 -12.06 -46.11
N ARG A 891 3.13 -11.29 -46.42
CA ARG A 891 2.97 -9.88 -46.00
C ARG A 891 1.97 -9.69 -44.85
N THR A 892 1.56 -10.78 -44.21
CA THR A 892 0.64 -10.74 -43.05
C THR A 892 1.37 -11.18 -41.77
N VAL A 893 1.38 -10.32 -40.75
CA VAL A 893 1.78 -10.70 -39.39
C VAL A 893 0.59 -11.35 -38.70
N LYS A 894 0.69 -12.65 -38.49
CA LYS A 894 -0.24 -13.47 -37.71
C LYS A 894 0.38 -13.82 -36.35
N ASN A 895 -0.43 -14.25 -35.39
CA ASN A 895 -0.01 -14.78 -34.08
C ASN A 895 0.69 -13.79 -33.13
N ILE A 896 0.37 -12.50 -33.21
CA ILE A 896 0.82 -11.55 -32.18
C ILE A 896 0.18 -11.94 -30.84
N PRO A 897 0.98 -12.13 -29.76
CA PRO A 897 0.44 -12.43 -28.43
C PRO A 897 -0.61 -11.40 -28.01
N LYS A 898 -1.60 -11.83 -27.22
CA LYS A 898 -2.50 -10.87 -26.57
C LYS A 898 -1.67 -10.08 -25.55
N TYR A 899 -1.77 -8.75 -25.55
CA TYR A 899 -0.96 -7.85 -24.72
C TYR A 899 0.55 -7.94 -24.96
N ALA A 900 1.01 -8.03 -26.22
CA ALA A 900 2.43 -8.06 -26.54
C ALA A 900 3.17 -6.79 -26.07
N SER A 901 4.42 -6.93 -25.62
CA SER A 901 5.25 -5.81 -25.15
C SER A 901 5.69 -4.91 -26.30
N ALA A 902 6.09 -3.67 -26.00
CA ALA A 902 6.67 -2.78 -27.02
C ALA A 902 7.90 -3.40 -27.70
N GLN A 903 8.74 -4.11 -26.92
CA GLN A 903 9.93 -4.78 -27.43
C GLN A 903 9.61 -5.91 -28.42
N PHE A 904 8.50 -6.63 -28.24
CA PHE A 904 8.07 -7.67 -29.18
C PHE A 904 7.92 -7.12 -30.61
N TYR A 905 7.37 -5.91 -30.75
CA TYR A 905 7.20 -5.27 -32.06
C TYR A 905 8.55 -4.88 -32.68
N ILE A 906 9.48 -4.39 -31.88
CA ILE A 906 10.83 -4.05 -32.32
C ILE A 906 11.59 -5.30 -32.80
N ASP A 907 11.47 -6.41 -32.08
CA ASP A 907 12.25 -7.62 -32.36
C ASP A 907 11.64 -8.49 -33.47
N ASN A 908 10.31 -8.56 -33.56
CA ASN A 908 9.61 -9.56 -34.39
C ASN A 908 8.84 -8.95 -35.58
N VAL A 909 8.43 -7.68 -35.48
CA VAL A 909 7.56 -7.04 -36.49
C VAL A 909 8.33 -6.05 -37.34
N LEU A 910 9.15 -5.19 -36.71
CA LEU A 910 9.95 -4.18 -37.39
C LEU A 910 10.91 -4.75 -38.46
N PRO A 911 11.63 -5.87 -38.25
CA PRO A 911 12.50 -6.42 -39.30
C PRO A 911 11.72 -6.82 -40.57
N ARG A 912 10.50 -7.36 -40.40
CA ARG A 912 9.64 -7.78 -41.51
C ARG A 912 9.07 -6.58 -42.27
N ILE A 913 8.78 -5.49 -41.56
CA ILE A 913 8.37 -4.22 -42.17
C ILE A 913 9.52 -3.63 -43.01
N LYS A 914 10.74 -3.64 -42.48
CA LYS A 914 11.92 -3.15 -43.23
C LYS A 914 12.17 -3.96 -44.49
N GLU A 915 11.97 -5.28 -44.44
CA GLU A 915 12.13 -6.19 -45.57
C GLU A 915 11.03 -6.04 -46.64
N LYS A 916 9.75 -6.06 -46.24
CA LYS A 916 8.62 -6.10 -47.18
C LYS A 916 8.03 -4.74 -47.52
N LYS A 917 8.49 -3.67 -46.87
CA LYS A 917 8.04 -2.27 -46.98
C LYS A 917 6.60 -2.01 -46.58
N ILE A 918 5.65 -2.92 -46.83
CA ILE A 918 4.25 -2.85 -46.39
C ILE A 918 3.87 -4.17 -45.70
N MET A 919 3.31 -4.09 -44.48
CA MET A 919 2.84 -5.26 -43.73
C MET A 919 1.42 -5.08 -43.22
N SER A 920 0.59 -6.11 -43.39
CA SER A 920 -0.73 -6.22 -42.78
C SER A 920 -0.67 -6.94 -41.44
N ILE A 921 -1.36 -6.42 -40.42
CA ILE A 921 -1.43 -7.03 -39.09
C ILE A 921 -2.86 -7.49 -38.80
N LYS A 922 -3.05 -8.81 -38.63
CA LYS A 922 -4.38 -9.42 -38.47
C LYS A 922 -4.32 -10.72 -37.63
N PRO A 923 -5.23 -10.93 -36.66
CA PRO A 923 -6.24 -10.00 -36.13
C PRO A 923 -5.67 -9.04 -35.06
N PHE A 924 -6.13 -7.78 -35.05
CA PHE A 924 -5.61 -6.75 -34.14
C PHE A 924 -6.63 -6.30 -33.08
N VAL A 925 -6.63 -6.98 -31.93
CA VAL A 925 -7.42 -6.65 -30.73
C VAL A 925 -6.55 -6.83 -29.49
N ASP A 926 -6.46 -5.81 -28.63
CA ASP A 926 -5.65 -5.84 -27.40
C ASP A 926 -4.21 -6.35 -27.62
N ARG A 927 -3.57 -5.95 -28.72
CA ARG A 927 -2.25 -6.49 -29.13
C ARG A 927 -1.05 -5.72 -28.56
N LEU A 928 -1.26 -4.61 -27.86
CA LEU A 928 -0.20 -3.91 -27.11
C LEU A 928 -0.52 -3.98 -25.62
N GLY A 929 0.41 -4.53 -24.84
CA GLY A 929 0.32 -4.63 -23.39
C GLY A 929 0.54 -3.31 -22.67
N TYR A 930 0.52 -3.36 -21.34
CA TYR A 930 0.77 -2.21 -20.48
C TYR A 930 2.21 -2.19 -19.95
N ASP A 931 2.87 -3.34 -19.92
CA ASP A 931 4.22 -3.51 -19.39
C ASP A 931 5.28 -2.94 -20.35
N ASN A 932 6.25 -2.20 -19.79
CA ASN A 932 7.42 -1.67 -20.51
C ASN A 932 7.07 -0.76 -21.72
N VAL A 933 5.89 -0.13 -21.73
CA VAL A 933 5.54 0.91 -22.72
C VAL A 933 5.95 2.29 -22.17
N PRO A 934 6.81 3.06 -22.85
CA PRO A 934 7.24 4.38 -22.39
C PRO A 934 6.06 5.33 -22.10
N MET A 935 6.24 6.20 -21.10
CA MET A 935 5.17 7.10 -20.63
C MET A 935 4.63 8.01 -21.75
N GLU A 936 5.51 8.51 -22.63
CA GLU A 936 5.08 9.36 -23.77
C GLU A 936 4.22 8.59 -24.78
N ILE A 937 4.47 7.29 -24.96
CA ILE A 937 3.63 6.44 -25.82
C ILE A 937 2.27 6.20 -25.16
N ASN A 938 2.22 6.02 -23.84
CA ASN A 938 0.95 5.93 -23.14
C ASN A 938 0.18 7.26 -23.18
N ARG A 939 0.84 8.42 -23.05
CA ARG A 939 0.22 9.73 -23.27
C ARG A 939 -0.36 9.87 -24.68
N LEU A 940 0.38 9.44 -25.70
CA LEU A 940 -0.09 9.42 -27.09
C LEU A 940 -1.36 8.56 -27.22
N ARG A 941 -1.36 7.34 -26.67
CA ARG A 941 -2.56 6.46 -26.65
C ARG A 941 -3.78 7.15 -26.06
N CYS A 942 -3.60 7.93 -24.98
CA CYS A 942 -4.68 8.70 -24.39
C CYS A 942 -5.13 9.86 -25.27
N ARG A 943 -4.20 10.64 -25.83
CA ARG A 943 -4.56 11.75 -26.74
C ARG A 943 -5.30 11.24 -27.97
N VAL A 944 -4.88 10.10 -28.51
CA VAL A 944 -5.58 9.44 -29.62
C VAL A 944 -7.01 9.11 -29.22
N ASN A 945 -7.22 8.47 -28.07
CA ASN A 945 -8.55 8.06 -27.62
C ASN A 945 -9.49 9.23 -27.29
N TYR A 946 -8.96 10.28 -26.65
CA TYR A 946 -9.78 11.35 -26.06
C TYR A 946 -9.88 12.60 -26.94
N HIS A 947 -8.92 12.83 -27.86
CA HIS A 947 -8.88 14.03 -28.70
C HIS A 947 -8.85 13.72 -30.20
N ALA A 948 -8.06 12.74 -30.66
CA ALA A 948 -7.92 12.47 -32.10
C ALA A 948 -9.09 11.67 -32.66
N LEU A 949 -9.61 10.68 -31.92
CA LEU A 949 -10.77 9.86 -32.32
C LEU A 949 -12.10 10.55 -32.00
N LYS A 950 -12.40 11.61 -32.77
CA LYS A 950 -13.70 12.28 -32.76
C LYS A 950 -14.70 11.57 -33.67
N PHE A 951 -15.95 11.50 -33.22
CA PHE A 951 -17.03 10.99 -34.06
C PHE A 951 -17.39 12.03 -35.13
N LEU A 952 -18.08 11.61 -36.19
CA LEU A 952 -18.60 12.53 -37.19
C LEU A 952 -19.55 13.58 -36.57
N PRO A 953 -19.58 14.82 -37.10
CA PRO A 953 -20.41 15.90 -36.58
C PRO A 953 -21.90 15.52 -36.40
N ASP A 954 -22.48 14.82 -37.38
CA ASP A 954 -23.89 14.41 -37.32
C ASP A 954 -24.19 13.47 -36.13
N ILE A 955 -23.24 12.60 -35.76
CA ILE A 955 -23.37 11.70 -34.60
C ILE A 955 -23.27 12.51 -33.30
N GLU A 956 -22.35 13.47 -33.23
CA GLU A 956 -22.20 14.35 -32.05
C GLU A 956 -23.44 15.22 -31.84
N GLU A 957 -23.95 15.85 -32.91
CA GLU A 957 -25.14 16.70 -32.88
C GLU A 957 -26.38 15.91 -32.45
N MET A 958 -26.58 14.70 -33.00
CA MET A 958 -27.71 13.87 -32.61
C MET A 958 -27.62 13.43 -31.15
N ALA A 959 -26.42 13.08 -30.66
CA ALA A 959 -26.22 12.76 -29.24
C ALA A 959 -26.48 13.97 -28.32
N ASP A 960 -26.12 15.19 -28.76
CA ASP A 960 -26.43 16.43 -28.04
C ASP A 960 -27.93 16.72 -27.99
N LYS A 961 -28.66 16.48 -29.08
CA LYS A 961 -30.13 16.55 -29.10
C LYS A 961 -30.75 15.56 -28.11
N LEU A 962 -30.29 14.31 -28.10
CA LEU A 962 -30.77 13.27 -27.18
C LEU A 962 -30.51 13.64 -25.70
N ALA A 963 -29.30 14.10 -25.37
CA ALA A 963 -28.95 14.53 -24.02
C ALA A 963 -29.77 15.76 -23.57
N SER A 964 -30.00 16.72 -24.48
CA SER A 964 -30.84 17.89 -24.22
C SER A 964 -32.29 17.52 -23.97
N ARG A 965 -32.84 16.58 -24.77
CA ARG A 965 -34.20 16.04 -24.55
C ARG A 965 -34.32 15.34 -23.21
N MET A 966 -33.30 14.58 -22.79
CA MET A 966 -33.26 14.00 -21.44
C MET A 966 -33.36 15.08 -20.36
N ARG A 967 -32.51 16.11 -20.43
CA ARG A 967 -32.47 17.19 -19.42
C ARG A 967 -33.76 18.01 -19.36
N ASN A 968 -34.48 18.14 -20.48
CA ASN A 968 -35.70 18.97 -20.59
C ASN A 968 -37.01 18.19 -20.43
N ARG A 969 -36.97 16.86 -20.25
CA ARG A 969 -38.16 15.99 -20.32
C ARG A 969 -39.24 16.29 -19.28
N THR A 970 -38.88 16.84 -18.13
CA THR A 970 -39.81 17.12 -17.02
C THR A 970 -40.13 18.61 -16.84
N GLY A 971 -39.86 19.46 -17.84
CA GLY A 971 -40.17 20.89 -17.80
C GLY A 971 -39.22 21.76 -16.96
N SER A 972 -38.20 21.16 -16.32
CA SER A 972 -37.09 21.84 -15.63
C SER A 972 -35.77 21.16 -16.00
N LEU A 973 -34.66 21.91 -16.01
CA LEU A 973 -33.30 21.40 -16.23
C LEU A 973 -32.93 20.41 -15.11
N ASN A 974 -33.22 19.13 -15.32
CA ASN A 974 -33.03 18.08 -14.31
C ASN A 974 -31.83 17.19 -14.66
N PRO A 975 -31.09 16.72 -13.64
CA PRO A 975 -30.00 15.78 -13.85
C PRO A 975 -30.56 14.40 -14.24
N TYR A 976 -29.86 13.71 -15.13
CA TYR A 976 -30.23 12.35 -15.53
C TYR A 976 -29.10 11.34 -15.29
N MET A 977 -29.52 10.11 -15.00
CA MET A 977 -28.64 8.96 -14.89
C MET A 977 -28.60 8.22 -16.23
N ALA A 978 -27.42 7.82 -16.67
CA ALA A 978 -27.26 6.87 -17.76
C ALA A 978 -26.90 5.50 -17.21
N LEU A 979 -27.75 4.51 -17.46
CA LEU A 979 -27.58 3.12 -17.06
C LEU A 979 -27.17 2.27 -18.27
N HIS A 980 -25.92 1.82 -18.28
CA HIS A 980 -25.44 0.84 -19.24
C HIS A 980 -25.79 -0.57 -18.79
N LEU A 981 -26.83 -1.13 -19.39
CA LEU A 981 -27.38 -2.45 -19.07
C LEU A 981 -26.81 -3.50 -20.02
N ARG A 982 -25.76 -4.19 -19.57
CA ARG A 982 -25.06 -5.24 -20.32
C ARG A 982 -25.68 -6.62 -20.08
N PHE A 983 -26.92 -6.81 -20.52
CA PHE A 983 -27.71 -8.03 -20.33
C PHE A 983 -28.27 -8.60 -21.64
N GLU A 984 -27.49 -8.53 -22.72
CA GLU A 984 -27.87 -9.04 -24.04
C GLU A 984 -27.64 -10.56 -24.13
N LYS A 985 -28.35 -11.23 -25.05
CA LYS A 985 -28.27 -12.69 -25.27
C LYS A 985 -26.83 -13.20 -25.41
N GLY A 986 -25.98 -12.46 -26.11
CA GLY A 986 -24.56 -12.79 -26.27
C GLY A 986 -23.78 -12.77 -24.95
N MET A 987 -24.00 -11.76 -24.10
CA MET A 987 -23.33 -11.63 -22.80
C MET A 987 -23.81 -12.69 -21.80
N VAL A 988 -25.13 -12.91 -21.75
CA VAL A 988 -25.76 -13.96 -20.93
C VAL A 988 -25.24 -15.35 -21.35
N GLY A 989 -25.14 -15.59 -22.66
CA GLY A 989 -24.54 -16.81 -23.22
C GLY A 989 -23.07 -16.98 -22.79
N LEU A 990 -22.23 -15.99 -23.06
CA LEU A 990 -20.78 -16.01 -22.83
C LEU A 990 -20.37 -16.12 -21.36
N SER A 991 -21.16 -15.53 -20.45
CA SER A 991 -20.85 -15.57 -19.02
C SER A 991 -20.92 -16.99 -18.42
N PHE A 992 -21.71 -17.88 -19.05
CA PHE A 992 -22.10 -19.18 -18.49
C PHE A 992 -22.69 -19.08 -17.08
N CYS A 993 -23.23 -17.93 -16.70
CA CYS A 993 -23.96 -17.77 -15.45
C CYS A 993 -25.36 -18.36 -15.58
N ASP A 994 -25.93 -18.78 -14.45
CA ASP A 994 -27.34 -19.13 -14.36
C ASP A 994 -28.12 -17.92 -13.85
N PHE A 995 -29.23 -17.63 -14.52
CA PHE A 995 -30.14 -16.52 -14.24
C PHE A 995 -31.53 -17.10 -14.03
N ALA A 996 -32.39 -16.37 -13.30
CA ALA A 996 -33.77 -16.78 -13.15
C ALA A 996 -34.47 -16.73 -14.52
N GLY A 997 -35.12 -17.82 -14.92
CA GLY A 997 -35.79 -17.93 -16.22
C GLY A 997 -36.57 -19.24 -16.35
N THR A 998 -37.51 -19.28 -17.29
CA THR A 998 -38.37 -20.45 -17.50
C THR A 998 -37.56 -21.64 -18.03
N ARG A 999 -38.14 -22.85 -17.98
CA ARG A 999 -37.48 -24.06 -18.49
C ARG A 999 -37.14 -23.93 -19.98
N GLU A 1000 -38.02 -23.30 -20.73
CA GLU A 1000 -37.89 -23.00 -22.15
C GLU A 1000 -36.74 -22.00 -22.40
N GLU A 1001 -36.67 -20.92 -21.62
CA GLU A 1001 -35.59 -19.93 -21.70
C GLU A 1001 -34.23 -20.56 -21.41
N LYS A 1002 -34.15 -21.43 -20.39
CA LYS A 1002 -32.92 -22.16 -20.06
C LYS A 1002 -32.54 -23.14 -21.17
N ALA A 1003 -33.51 -23.84 -21.77
CA ALA A 1003 -33.27 -24.74 -22.90
C ALA A 1003 -32.80 -24.00 -24.16
N MET A 1004 -33.39 -22.85 -24.48
CA MET A 1004 -32.95 -22.00 -25.60
C MET A 1004 -31.53 -21.48 -25.38
N MET A 1005 -31.20 -21.05 -24.15
CA MET A 1005 -29.85 -20.61 -23.82
C MET A 1005 -28.83 -21.76 -23.86
N ALA A 1006 -29.22 -22.95 -23.44
CA ALA A 1006 -28.43 -24.17 -23.57
C ALA A 1006 -28.10 -24.48 -25.04
N ALA A 1007 -29.10 -24.48 -25.91
CA ALA A 1007 -28.92 -24.67 -27.35
C ALA A 1007 -28.01 -23.59 -27.96
N TYR A 1008 -28.22 -22.32 -27.59
CA TYR A 1008 -27.37 -21.21 -28.03
C TYR A 1008 -25.91 -21.38 -27.58
N ARG A 1009 -25.66 -21.77 -26.32
CA ARG A 1009 -24.30 -22.02 -25.81
C ARG A 1009 -23.63 -23.21 -26.51
N LYS A 1010 -24.37 -24.28 -26.81
CA LYS A 1010 -23.88 -25.44 -27.57
C LYS A 1010 -23.47 -25.05 -28.99
N GLN A 1011 -24.26 -24.18 -29.64
CA GLN A 1011 -23.97 -23.69 -30.99
C GLN A 1011 -22.77 -22.76 -31.03
N GLN A 1012 -22.71 -21.76 -30.14
CA GLN A 1012 -21.69 -20.70 -30.18
C GLN A 1012 -20.36 -21.10 -29.52
N TRP A 1013 -20.40 -21.97 -28.50
CA TRP A 1013 -19.21 -22.41 -27.76
C TRP A 1013 -19.19 -23.93 -27.51
N PRO A 1014 -19.21 -24.77 -28.57
CA PRO A 1014 -19.36 -26.23 -28.46
C PRO A 1014 -18.26 -26.88 -27.61
N ARG A 1015 -17.01 -26.42 -27.71
CA ARG A 1015 -15.86 -26.93 -26.93
C ARG A 1015 -15.99 -26.66 -25.43
N ARG A 1016 -16.66 -25.56 -25.04
CA ARG A 1016 -16.77 -25.11 -23.64
C ARG A 1016 -18.05 -25.60 -22.96
N TYR A 1017 -19.11 -25.90 -23.72
CA TYR A 1017 -20.42 -26.22 -23.17
C TYR A 1017 -20.63 -27.71 -22.83
N LYS A 1018 -19.91 -28.64 -23.48
CA LYS A 1018 -20.00 -30.11 -23.27
C LYS A 1018 -21.43 -30.61 -22.98
N ASN A 1019 -21.73 -31.00 -21.74
CA ASN A 1019 -23.06 -31.53 -21.32
C ASN A 1019 -23.82 -30.59 -20.37
N GLY A 1020 -23.35 -29.37 -20.13
CA GLY A 1020 -24.03 -28.38 -19.27
C GLY A 1020 -24.04 -28.64 -17.76
N SER A 1021 -23.97 -29.90 -17.30
CA SER A 1021 -24.09 -30.29 -15.88
C SER A 1021 -22.97 -29.75 -14.97
N HIS A 1022 -21.73 -29.75 -15.46
CA HIS A 1022 -20.56 -29.20 -14.76
C HIS A 1022 -20.60 -27.67 -14.53
N LEU A 1023 -21.54 -26.96 -15.16
CA LEU A 1023 -21.61 -25.50 -15.10
C LEU A 1023 -22.44 -24.98 -13.93
N TRP A 1024 -23.27 -25.81 -13.28
CA TRP A 1024 -24.16 -25.35 -12.20
C TRP A 1024 -23.40 -24.92 -10.93
N PRO A 1025 -22.48 -25.74 -10.37
CA PRO A 1025 -21.68 -25.30 -9.22
C PRO A 1025 -20.83 -24.07 -9.55
N LEU A 1026 -20.27 -24.04 -10.77
CA LEU A 1026 -19.43 -22.95 -11.26
C LEU A 1026 -20.23 -21.66 -11.51
N ALA A 1027 -21.51 -21.75 -11.88
CA ALA A 1027 -22.37 -20.59 -12.12
C ALA A 1027 -22.70 -19.87 -10.81
N LEU A 1028 -22.99 -20.61 -9.74
CA LEU A 1028 -23.26 -20.04 -8.42
C LEU A 1028 -21.99 -19.38 -7.83
N GLU A 1029 -20.85 -20.04 -7.96
CA GLU A 1029 -19.55 -19.49 -7.56
C GLU A 1029 -19.26 -18.17 -8.30
N LYS A 1030 -19.48 -18.13 -9.63
CA LYS A 1030 -19.33 -16.90 -10.42
C LYS A 1030 -20.26 -15.77 -9.98
N ARG A 1031 -21.49 -16.07 -9.52
CA ARG A 1031 -22.37 -15.03 -8.96
C ARG A 1031 -21.83 -14.49 -7.64
N LYS A 1032 -21.36 -15.36 -6.74
CA LYS A 1032 -20.74 -14.99 -5.46
C LYS A 1032 -19.50 -14.13 -5.63
N GLU A 1033 -18.63 -14.48 -6.59
CA GLU A 1033 -17.44 -13.71 -6.93
C GLU A 1033 -17.74 -12.42 -7.72
N GLY A 1034 -19.02 -12.12 -8.01
CA GLY A 1034 -19.40 -10.96 -8.80
C GLY A 1034 -18.90 -11.02 -10.25
N ARG A 1035 -18.71 -12.20 -10.84
CA ARG A 1035 -18.27 -12.40 -12.23
C ARG A 1035 -19.42 -12.39 -13.25
N CYS A 1036 -20.67 -12.43 -12.80
CA CYS A 1036 -21.86 -12.36 -13.66
C CYS A 1036 -22.29 -10.90 -13.95
N PRO A 1037 -23.01 -10.60 -15.05
CA PRO A 1037 -23.76 -9.36 -15.20
C PRO A 1037 -24.96 -9.32 -14.25
N LEU A 1038 -25.37 -8.12 -13.82
CA LEU A 1038 -26.61 -7.94 -13.06
C LEU A 1038 -27.83 -7.99 -13.97
N GLU A 1039 -28.88 -8.66 -13.52
CA GLU A 1039 -30.21 -8.60 -14.13
C GLU A 1039 -30.85 -7.21 -13.95
N PRO A 1040 -31.79 -6.80 -14.82
CA PRO A 1040 -32.47 -5.51 -14.68
C PRO A 1040 -33.10 -5.30 -13.29
N GLY A 1041 -33.73 -6.33 -12.71
CA GLY A 1041 -34.28 -6.25 -11.36
C GLY A 1041 -33.22 -6.07 -10.27
N GLU A 1042 -32.09 -6.78 -10.38
CA GLU A 1042 -30.99 -6.70 -9.39
C GLU A 1042 -30.37 -5.30 -9.34
N ILE A 1043 -30.11 -4.68 -10.50
CA ILE A 1043 -29.59 -3.31 -10.51
C ILE A 1043 -30.63 -2.32 -9.96
N GLY A 1044 -31.92 -2.53 -10.23
CA GLY A 1044 -32.98 -1.68 -9.68
C GLY A 1044 -32.99 -1.72 -8.14
N ILE A 1045 -32.84 -2.90 -7.55
CA ILE A 1045 -32.74 -3.10 -6.10
C ILE A 1045 -31.54 -2.35 -5.52
N ILE A 1046 -30.36 -2.47 -6.14
CA ILE A 1046 -29.15 -1.75 -5.71
C ILE A 1046 -29.36 -0.23 -5.79
N LEU A 1047 -29.95 0.28 -6.87
CA LEU A 1047 -30.20 1.72 -7.03
C LEU A 1047 -31.20 2.25 -5.98
N ARG A 1048 -32.26 1.49 -5.67
CA ARG A 1048 -33.18 1.83 -4.58
C ARG A 1048 -32.48 1.85 -3.23
N ALA A 1049 -31.59 0.89 -2.98
CA ALA A 1049 -30.80 0.83 -1.75
C ALA A 1049 -29.79 1.99 -1.64
N MET A 1050 -29.28 2.50 -2.77
CA MET A 1050 -28.46 3.73 -2.80
C MET A 1050 -29.26 5.02 -2.55
N GLY A 1051 -30.59 4.94 -2.46
CA GLY A 1051 -31.47 6.08 -2.21
C GLY A 1051 -32.03 6.76 -3.47
N TYR A 1052 -31.87 6.17 -4.66
CA TYR A 1052 -32.54 6.70 -5.86
C TYR A 1052 -34.04 6.45 -5.80
N THR A 1053 -34.83 7.49 -6.10
CA THR A 1053 -36.28 7.45 -6.01
C THR A 1053 -36.91 7.08 -7.36
N LYS A 1054 -38.22 6.76 -7.37
CA LYS A 1054 -38.93 6.37 -8.61
C LYS A 1054 -38.98 7.49 -9.65
N GLU A 1055 -38.80 8.73 -9.22
CA GLU A 1055 -38.76 9.93 -10.05
C GLU A 1055 -37.45 10.07 -10.84
N THR A 1056 -36.40 9.32 -10.49
CA THR A 1056 -35.09 9.37 -11.14
C THR A 1056 -35.21 9.15 -12.64
N GLN A 1057 -34.71 10.10 -13.44
CA GLN A 1057 -34.66 9.97 -14.89
C GLN A 1057 -33.49 9.06 -15.30
N ILE A 1058 -33.79 7.99 -16.03
CA ILE A 1058 -32.78 7.01 -16.45
C ILE A 1058 -32.77 6.88 -17.96
N TYR A 1059 -31.66 7.24 -18.59
CA TYR A 1059 -31.33 6.85 -19.95
C TYR A 1059 -30.76 5.42 -19.94
N VAL A 1060 -31.40 4.49 -20.64
CA VAL A 1060 -30.96 3.09 -20.70
C VAL A 1060 -30.16 2.85 -21.97
N ALA A 1061 -28.85 2.67 -21.82
CA ALA A 1061 -27.96 2.25 -22.90
C ALA A 1061 -27.84 0.71 -22.88
N SER A 1062 -28.48 0.04 -23.84
CA SER A 1062 -28.46 -1.42 -23.95
C SER A 1062 -28.69 -1.87 -25.38
N GLY A 1063 -28.14 -3.03 -25.74
CA GLY A 1063 -28.64 -3.78 -26.88
C GLY A 1063 -29.98 -4.47 -26.55
N GLN A 1064 -30.37 -5.46 -27.36
CA GLN A 1064 -31.57 -6.24 -27.07
C GLN A 1064 -31.41 -7.04 -25.76
N VAL A 1065 -32.16 -6.63 -24.73
CA VAL A 1065 -32.14 -7.27 -23.41
C VAL A 1065 -32.69 -8.70 -23.50
N TYR A 1066 -31.96 -9.65 -22.92
CA TYR A 1066 -32.38 -11.04 -22.90
C TYR A 1066 -33.62 -11.26 -22.02
N GLY A 1067 -34.67 -11.85 -22.60
CA GLY A 1067 -36.00 -11.97 -21.96
C GLY A 1067 -36.92 -10.76 -22.17
N GLY A 1068 -36.49 -9.76 -22.95
CA GLY A 1068 -37.34 -8.67 -23.44
C GLY A 1068 -38.01 -7.84 -22.34
N SER A 1069 -39.26 -7.44 -22.60
CA SER A 1069 -40.08 -6.63 -21.69
C SER A 1069 -40.29 -7.29 -20.33
N ASN A 1070 -40.48 -8.62 -20.28
CA ASN A 1070 -40.70 -9.36 -19.05
C ASN A 1070 -39.53 -9.22 -18.07
N ARG A 1071 -38.28 -9.33 -18.57
CA ARG A 1071 -37.09 -9.16 -17.72
C ARG A 1071 -36.83 -7.71 -17.34
N MET A 1072 -37.30 -6.75 -18.15
CA MET A 1072 -37.20 -5.32 -17.88
C MET A 1072 -38.26 -4.79 -16.90
N ALA A 1073 -39.38 -5.50 -16.76
CA ALA A 1073 -40.52 -5.07 -15.94
C ALA A 1073 -40.15 -4.72 -14.49
N PRO A 1074 -39.34 -5.52 -13.75
CA PRO A 1074 -38.98 -5.17 -12.38
C PRO A 1074 -38.22 -3.84 -12.28
N LEU A 1075 -37.32 -3.56 -13.22
CA LEU A 1075 -36.58 -2.31 -13.26
C LEU A 1075 -37.49 -1.13 -13.62
N ARG A 1076 -38.37 -1.31 -14.60
CA ARG A 1076 -39.34 -0.29 -15.03
C ARG A 1076 -40.35 0.04 -13.94
N ASN A 1077 -40.78 -0.95 -13.15
CA ASN A 1077 -41.68 -0.74 -12.01
C ASN A 1077 -41.02 0.09 -10.91
N MET A 1078 -39.71 -0.12 -10.66
CA MET A 1078 -38.96 0.67 -9.68
C MET A 1078 -38.61 2.09 -10.18
N PHE A 1079 -38.39 2.25 -11.49
CA PHE A 1079 -38.00 3.50 -12.13
C PHE A 1079 -38.79 3.73 -13.44
N PRO A 1080 -40.04 4.24 -13.36
CA PRO A 1080 -40.92 4.43 -14.52
C PRO A 1080 -40.42 5.48 -15.51
N ASN A 1081 -39.59 6.44 -15.07
CA ASN A 1081 -39.05 7.50 -15.92
C ASN A 1081 -37.85 7.05 -16.80
N MET A 1082 -37.75 5.76 -17.10
CA MET A 1082 -36.71 5.23 -17.98
C MET A 1082 -37.04 5.38 -19.45
N VAL A 1083 -36.05 5.75 -20.25
CA VAL A 1083 -36.16 5.90 -21.71
C VAL A 1083 -34.87 5.47 -22.40
N SER A 1084 -35.01 5.07 -23.66
CA SER A 1084 -33.94 4.73 -24.59
C SER A 1084 -33.81 5.79 -25.68
N LYS A 1085 -32.78 5.71 -26.52
CA LYS A 1085 -32.66 6.57 -27.72
C LYS A 1085 -33.86 6.42 -28.65
N GLU A 1086 -34.44 5.23 -28.74
CA GLU A 1086 -35.63 4.95 -29.55
C GLU A 1086 -36.88 5.64 -29.02
N ASP A 1087 -36.94 5.95 -27.73
CA ASP A 1087 -38.04 6.71 -27.11
C ASP A 1087 -37.85 8.23 -27.23
N LEU A 1088 -36.61 8.70 -27.41
CA LEU A 1088 -36.24 10.11 -27.43
C LEU A 1088 -36.13 10.71 -28.84
N ALA A 1089 -35.97 9.87 -29.87
CA ALA A 1089 -35.84 10.28 -31.26
C ALA A 1089 -37.03 9.80 -32.09
N SER A 1090 -37.44 10.62 -33.06
CA SER A 1090 -38.39 10.19 -34.09
C SER A 1090 -37.78 9.11 -35.00
N LYS A 1091 -38.63 8.38 -35.73
CA LYS A 1091 -38.15 7.32 -36.64
C LYS A 1091 -37.32 7.91 -37.78
N GLU A 1092 -37.66 9.11 -38.22
CA GLU A 1092 -37.01 9.89 -39.27
C GLU A 1092 -35.60 10.35 -38.83
N GLU A 1093 -35.50 10.95 -37.63
CA GLU A 1093 -34.21 11.38 -37.06
C GLU A 1093 -33.24 10.20 -36.82
N MET A 1094 -33.79 9.02 -36.54
CA MET A 1094 -32.99 7.82 -36.31
C MET A 1094 -32.64 7.06 -37.59
N GLY A 1095 -33.29 7.38 -38.72
CA GLY A 1095 -33.07 6.74 -40.01
C GLY A 1095 -31.61 6.68 -40.46
N PRO A 1096 -30.87 7.81 -40.49
CA PRO A 1096 -29.47 7.86 -40.95
C PRO A 1096 -28.54 6.96 -40.13
N PHE A 1097 -28.77 6.82 -38.83
CA PHE A 1097 -27.88 6.07 -37.92
C PHE A 1097 -28.20 4.58 -37.86
N LYS A 1098 -29.40 4.15 -38.27
CA LYS A 1098 -29.79 2.72 -38.29
C LYS A 1098 -29.06 1.90 -39.35
N LYS A 1099 -28.42 2.55 -40.32
CA LYS A 1099 -27.62 1.88 -41.36
C LYS A 1099 -26.47 1.07 -40.75
N HIS A 1100 -25.89 1.55 -39.65
CA HIS A 1100 -24.74 0.94 -38.99
C HIS A 1100 -25.01 0.77 -37.48
N VAL A 1101 -24.92 -0.47 -36.98
CA VAL A 1101 -25.07 -0.76 -35.52
C VAL A 1101 -24.01 -0.01 -34.72
N THR A 1102 -22.84 0.19 -35.33
CA THR A 1102 -21.73 0.98 -34.79
C THR A 1102 -22.12 2.45 -34.53
N SER A 1103 -22.90 3.09 -35.41
CA SER A 1103 -23.37 4.47 -35.20
C SER A 1103 -24.35 4.56 -34.02
N LEU A 1104 -25.26 3.60 -33.88
CA LEU A 1104 -26.17 3.56 -32.73
C LEU A 1104 -25.44 3.39 -31.40
N ALA A 1105 -24.38 2.56 -31.38
CA ALA A 1105 -23.52 2.41 -30.21
C ALA A 1105 -22.71 3.69 -29.90
N ALA A 1106 -22.34 4.48 -30.91
CA ALA A 1106 -21.68 5.76 -30.74
C ALA A 1106 -22.62 6.80 -30.09
N LEU A 1107 -23.90 6.83 -30.49
CA LEU A 1107 -24.92 7.67 -29.83
C LEU A 1107 -25.06 7.31 -28.34
N ASP A 1108 -25.23 6.02 -28.02
CA ASP A 1108 -25.29 5.54 -26.63
C ASP A 1108 -24.04 5.93 -25.84
N PHE A 1109 -22.86 5.81 -26.44
CA PHE A 1109 -21.58 6.19 -25.82
C PHE A 1109 -21.56 7.69 -25.45
N LEU A 1110 -21.94 8.57 -26.38
CA LEU A 1110 -21.93 10.02 -26.18
C LEU A 1110 -23.02 10.49 -25.20
N VAL A 1111 -24.23 9.92 -25.26
CA VAL A 1111 -25.32 10.26 -24.32
C VAL A 1111 -24.97 9.80 -22.90
N CYS A 1112 -24.37 8.62 -22.73
CA CYS A 1112 -23.82 8.17 -21.44
C CYS A 1112 -22.69 9.08 -20.94
N LEU A 1113 -21.85 9.57 -21.85
CA LEU A 1113 -20.75 10.45 -21.47
C LEU A 1113 -21.26 11.81 -20.94
N LYS A 1114 -22.33 12.34 -21.53
CA LYS A 1114 -22.95 13.63 -21.18
C LYS A 1114 -23.87 13.59 -19.94
N SER A 1115 -24.08 12.42 -19.33
CA SER A 1115 -24.95 12.25 -18.16
C SER A 1115 -24.33 12.75 -16.85
N ASP A 1116 -25.15 13.07 -15.86
CA ASP A 1116 -24.67 13.54 -14.55
C ASP A 1116 -24.18 12.36 -13.70
N VAL A 1117 -24.87 11.21 -13.79
CA VAL A 1117 -24.47 9.94 -13.19
C VAL A 1117 -24.39 8.87 -14.27
N PHE A 1118 -23.30 8.11 -14.32
CA PHE A 1118 -23.17 6.91 -15.16
C PHE A 1118 -23.18 5.66 -14.28
N VAL A 1119 -23.93 4.64 -14.63
CA VAL A 1119 -24.01 3.36 -13.91
C VAL A 1119 -23.86 2.21 -14.89
N MET A 1120 -23.11 1.17 -14.50
CA MET A 1120 -22.90 -0.02 -15.33
C MET A 1120 -23.40 -1.29 -14.63
N THR A 1121 -24.01 -2.23 -15.34
CA THR A 1121 -24.40 -3.53 -14.75
C THR A 1121 -23.33 -4.62 -14.88
N HIS A 1122 -22.40 -4.44 -15.82
CA HIS A 1122 -21.28 -5.35 -16.02
C HIS A 1122 -20.09 -4.62 -16.66
N GLY A 1123 -18.89 -5.18 -16.48
CA GLY A 1123 -17.65 -4.72 -17.11
C GLY A 1123 -17.66 -4.81 -18.63
N GLY A 1124 -16.63 -4.21 -19.25
CA GLY A 1124 -16.41 -4.27 -20.70
C GLY A 1124 -15.84 -2.97 -21.24
N ASN A 1125 -15.41 -2.98 -22.50
CA ASN A 1125 -14.70 -1.83 -23.10
C ASN A 1125 -15.57 -0.56 -23.17
N PHE A 1126 -16.89 -0.70 -23.40
CA PHE A 1126 -17.83 0.44 -23.39
C PHE A 1126 -17.80 1.19 -22.05
N ALA A 1127 -18.05 0.48 -20.94
CA ALA A 1127 -18.09 1.09 -19.61
C ALA A 1127 -16.73 1.62 -19.17
N LYS A 1128 -15.65 0.89 -19.47
CA LYS A 1128 -14.28 1.32 -19.14
C LYS A 1128 -13.93 2.63 -19.82
N LEU A 1129 -14.15 2.74 -21.13
CA LEU A 1129 -13.85 3.96 -21.89
C LEU A 1129 -14.68 5.17 -21.42
N ILE A 1130 -15.95 4.99 -21.05
CA ILE A 1130 -16.77 6.07 -20.50
C ILE A 1130 -16.24 6.53 -19.15
N ILE A 1131 -15.94 5.60 -18.24
CA ILE A 1131 -15.37 5.92 -16.92
C ILE A 1131 -14.04 6.65 -17.08
N GLY A 1132 -13.17 6.15 -17.97
CA GLY A 1132 -11.90 6.80 -18.27
C GLY A 1132 -12.07 8.19 -18.85
N TYR A 1133 -12.95 8.36 -19.83
CA TYR A 1133 -13.21 9.67 -20.43
C TYR A 1133 -13.76 10.66 -19.40
N ARG A 1134 -14.74 10.26 -18.58
CA ARG A 1134 -15.31 11.10 -17.50
C ARG A 1134 -14.25 11.49 -16.48
N ARG A 1135 -13.27 10.62 -16.22
CA ARG A 1135 -12.10 10.92 -15.37
C ARG A 1135 -11.09 11.86 -16.06
N TYR A 1136 -10.87 11.70 -17.36
CA TYR A 1136 -9.93 12.49 -18.15
C TYR A 1136 -10.42 13.92 -18.41
N MET A 1137 -11.66 14.07 -18.90
CA MET A 1137 -12.24 15.38 -19.26
C MET A 1137 -13.01 16.04 -18.11
N GLY A 1138 -13.67 15.25 -17.24
CA GLY A 1138 -14.71 15.74 -16.35
C GLY A 1138 -14.25 16.47 -15.09
N ARG A 1139 -12.94 16.75 -14.93
CA ARG A 1139 -12.34 17.41 -13.74
C ARG A 1139 -12.91 16.89 -12.40
N HIS A 1140 -13.22 15.58 -12.31
CA HIS A 1140 -13.81 14.91 -11.15
C HIS A 1140 -15.24 15.32 -10.74
N ARG A 1141 -16.00 16.02 -11.58
CA ARG A 1141 -17.36 16.50 -11.24
C ARG A 1141 -18.48 15.51 -11.58
N LEU A 1142 -18.24 14.57 -12.49
CA LEU A 1142 -19.25 13.66 -13.03
C LEU A 1142 -19.15 12.25 -12.40
N LYS A 1143 -20.24 11.77 -11.78
CA LYS A 1143 -20.25 10.55 -10.96
C LYS A 1143 -20.33 9.29 -11.84
N SER A 1144 -19.58 8.24 -11.51
CA SER A 1144 -19.62 6.95 -12.21
C SER A 1144 -19.71 5.79 -11.22
N ILE A 1145 -20.83 5.10 -11.16
CA ILE A 1145 -21.10 4.06 -10.17
C ILE A 1145 -20.78 2.70 -10.76
N LYS A 1146 -19.95 1.94 -10.03
CA LYS A 1146 -19.64 0.53 -10.32
C LYS A 1146 -20.26 -0.36 -9.25
N PRO A 1147 -21.47 -0.90 -9.49
CA PRO A 1147 -22.14 -1.78 -8.54
C PRO A 1147 -21.26 -2.94 -8.08
N ASP A 1148 -21.33 -3.29 -6.80
CA ASP A 1148 -20.85 -4.56 -6.29
C ASP A 1148 -21.87 -5.64 -6.60
N LYS A 1149 -21.44 -6.59 -7.43
CA LYS A 1149 -22.32 -7.62 -7.97
C LYS A 1149 -22.39 -8.84 -7.05
N GLY A 1150 -21.37 -9.06 -6.21
CA GLY A 1150 -21.34 -10.17 -5.25
C GLY A 1150 -22.31 -9.95 -4.10
N LEU A 1151 -22.56 -8.70 -3.75
CA LEU A 1151 -23.54 -8.30 -2.74
C LEU A 1151 -24.96 -8.82 -3.05
N MET A 1152 -25.34 -8.94 -4.33
CA MET A 1152 -26.63 -9.54 -4.71
C MET A 1152 -26.67 -11.05 -4.43
N SER A 1153 -25.55 -11.76 -4.62
CA SER A 1153 -25.46 -13.16 -4.25
C SER A 1153 -25.54 -13.38 -2.74
N LYS A 1154 -25.04 -12.44 -1.93
CA LYS A 1154 -25.20 -12.47 -0.46
C LYS A 1154 -26.66 -12.30 -0.07
N PHE A 1155 -27.34 -11.32 -0.68
CA PHE A 1155 -28.75 -11.04 -0.43
C PHE A 1155 -29.68 -12.19 -0.82
N PHE A 1156 -29.49 -12.81 -1.98
CA PHE A 1156 -30.31 -13.97 -2.38
C PHE A 1156 -29.90 -15.27 -1.68
N GLY A 1157 -28.66 -15.35 -1.18
CA GLY A 1157 -28.16 -16.51 -0.43
C GLY A 1157 -28.64 -16.58 1.01
N ASP A 1158 -29.11 -15.46 1.58
CA ASP A 1158 -29.64 -15.35 2.93
C ASP A 1158 -31.12 -14.91 2.89
N PRO A 1159 -32.08 -15.84 2.99
CA PRO A 1159 -33.51 -15.52 2.91
C PRO A 1159 -33.99 -14.64 4.07
N TYR A 1160 -33.23 -14.56 5.17
CA TYR A 1160 -33.57 -13.82 6.38
C TYR A 1160 -32.96 -12.41 6.42
N MET A 1161 -32.14 -12.03 5.45
CA MET A 1161 -31.50 -10.70 5.41
C MET A 1161 -32.56 -9.57 5.36
N PRO A 1162 -32.58 -8.67 6.36
CA PRO A 1162 -33.50 -7.53 6.35
C PRO A 1162 -33.12 -6.49 5.29
N TRP A 1163 -34.13 -5.79 4.73
CA TRP A 1163 -33.93 -4.71 3.77
C TRP A 1163 -32.99 -3.61 4.31
N ALA A 1164 -33.14 -3.22 5.58
CA ALA A 1164 -32.30 -2.20 6.20
C ALA A 1164 -30.82 -2.59 6.21
N THR A 1165 -30.51 -3.85 6.54
CA THR A 1165 -29.15 -4.40 6.53
C THR A 1165 -28.57 -4.44 5.12
N PHE A 1166 -29.38 -4.84 4.13
CA PHE A 1166 -28.97 -4.80 2.73
C PHE A 1166 -28.67 -3.37 2.25
N VAL A 1167 -29.51 -2.40 2.62
CA VAL A 1167 -29.30 -0.98 2.32
C VAL A 1167 -27.99 -0.47 2.93
N GLU A 1168 -27.73 -0.81 4.19
CA GLU A 1168 -26.49 -0.45 4.87
C GLU A 1168 -25.27 -1.05 4.17
N ASP A 1169 -25.29 -2.34 3.84
CA ASP A 1169 -24.24 -3.02 3.07
C ASP A 1169 -24.00 -2.35 1.71
N VAL A 1170 -25.07 -2.01 0.97
CA VAL A 1170 -24.98 -1.30 -0.31
C VAL A 1170 -24.35 0.08 -0.11
N MET A 1171 -24.82 0.85 0.87
CA MET A 1171 -24.34 2.20 1.13
C MET A 1171 -22.85 2.20 1.51
N ILE A 1172 -22.42 1.31 2.41
CA ILE A 1172 -21.02 1.19 2.84
C ILE A 1172 -20.14 0.74 1.67
N THR A 1173 -20.52 -0.34 0.99
CA THR A 1173 -19.71 -0.93 -0.11
C THR A 1173 -19.48 0.05 -1.26
N HIS A 1174 -20.45 0.93 -1.51
CA HIS A 1174 -20.38 1.86 -2.63
C HIS A 1174 -19.82 3.24 -2.28
N GLN A 1175 -19.41 3.52 -1.03
CA GLN A 1175 -18.77 4.80 -0.69
C GLN A 1175 -17.54 5.07 -1.58
N THR A 1176 -16.72 4.05 -1.81
CA THR A 1176 -15.50 4.11 -2.63
C THR A 1176 -15.73 3.80 -4.12
N ARG A 1177 -16.92 3.33 -4.52
CA ARG A 1177 -17.25 2.85 -5.88
C ARG A 1177 -18.13 3.82 -6.67
N THR A 1178 -17.97 5.11 -6.39
CA THR A 1178 -18.77 6.22 -6.96
C THR A 1178 -18.06 6.99 -8.08
N GLY A 1179 -16.90 6.51 -8.52
CA GLY A 1179 -16.19 7.07 -9.68
C GLY A 1179 -15.21 8.18 -9.33
N LEU A 1180 -14.91 8.37 -8.04
CA LEU A 1180 -13.74 9.13 -7.58
C LEU A 1180 -12.44 8.46 -8.10
N PRO A 1181 -11.31 9.20 -8.16
CA PRO A 1181 -10.00 8.63 -8.44
C PRO A 1181 -9.69 7.46 -7.51
N GLU A 1182 -9.58 6.25 -8.05
CA GLU A 1182 -9.09 5.10 -7.31
C GLU A 1182 -7.55 5.09 -7.35
N PRO A 1183 -6.85 4.76 -6.24
CA PRO A 1183 -5.41 4.56 -6.27
C PRO A 1183 -5.04 3.47 -7.28
N THR A 1184 -4.02 3.75 -8.09
CA THR A 1184 -3.75 2.96 -9.29
C THR A 1184 -2.72 1.87 -9.00
N PHE A 1185 -3.15 0.60 -9.02
CA PHE A 1185 -2.31 -0.59 -8.82
C PHE A 1185 -1.40 -0.90 -10.04
N PRO A 1186 -0.36 -1.76 -9.91
CA PRO A 1186 0.69 -1.98 -10.92
C PRO A 1186 0.28 -2.62 -12.25
N HIS A 1187 -0.94 -3.17 -12.38
CA HIS A 1187 -1.46 -3.76 -13.63
C HIS A 1187 -2.59 -2.90 -14.20
N TYR A 1188 -2.24 -1.71 -14.64
CA TYR A 1188 -3.19 -0.63 -14.88
C TYR A 1188 -3.93 -0.76 -16.23
N ASP A 1189 -5.25 -0.64 -16.21
CA ASP A 1189 -6.07 -0.45 -17.41
C ASP A 1189 -6.14 1.03 -17.78
N LEU A 1190 -5.30 1.43 -18.74
CA LEU A 1190 -5.19 2.79 -19.30
C LEU A 1190 -6.54 3.43 -19.65
N TRP A 1191 -7.53 2.60 -20.02
CA TRP A 1191 -8.80 3.04 -20.55
C TRP A 1191 -9.85 3.30 -19.48
N GLU A 1192 -9.79 2.61 -18.33
CA GLU A 1192 -10.70 2.82 -17.19
C GLU A 1192 -10.18 3.90 -16.25
N ASN A 1193 -8.86 4.00 -16.13
CA ASN A 1193 -8.18 4.95 -15.27
C ASN A 1193 -7.08 5.65 -16.10
N PRO A 1194 -7.24 6.92 -16.51
CA PRO A 1194 -6.21 7.60 -17.29
C PRO A 1194 -5.28 8.51 -16.46
N LEU A 1195 -5.52 8.65 -15.15
CA LEU A 1195 -4.95 9.72 -14.33
C LEU A 1195 -3.42 9.63 -14.14
N THR A 1196 -2.84 8.44 -14.19
CA THR A 1196 -1.40 8.24 -13.93
C THR A 1196 -0.53 8.40 -15.20
N PRO A 1197 -0.93 7.87 -16.38
CA PRO A 1197 -0.14 8.03 -17.60
C PRO A 1197 -0.64 9.10 -18.58
N CYS A 1198 -1.90 9.56 -18.50
CA CYS A 1198 -2.47 10.46 -19.51
C CYS A 1198 -2.46 11.94 -19.13
N MET A 1199 -2.19 12.30 -17.87
CA MET A 1199 -2.23 13.69 -17.40
C MET A 1199 -0.83 14.26 -17.13
N PRO A 1200 -0.49 15.46 -17.67
CA PRO A 1200 0.70 16.20 -17.27
C PRO A 1200 0.57 16.68 -15.81
N ALA A 1201 1.69 16.79 -15.09
CA ALA A 1201 1.73 17.27 -13.71
C ALA A 1201 1.06 18.65 -13.50
N LEU A 1202 1.00 19.49 -14.55
CA LEU A 1202 0.38 20.83 -14.53
C LEU A 1202 -1.15 20.83 -14.54
N MET A 1203 -1.82 19.77 -15.02
CA MET A 1203 -3.29 19.72 -15.10
C MET A 1203 -3.95 19.25 -13.80
N LEU A 1204 -3.17 18.67 -12.88
CA LEU A 1204 -3.65 18.23 -11.56
C LEU A 1204 -3.76 19.39 -10.55
N SER A 1205 -3.09 20.52 -10.78
CA SER A 1205 -3.06 21.68 -9.87
C SER A 1205 -4.06 22.80 -10.23
N ALA A 1206 -4.66 22.79 -11.42
CA ALA A 1206 -5.58 23.84 -11.88
C ALA A 1206 -7.07 23.59 -11.52
N GLY A 1207 -7.37 22.61 -10.66
CA GLY A 1207 -8.73 22.17 -10.35
C GLY A 1207 -9.42 22.87 -9.17
N ALA A 1208 -8.72 23.78 -8.47
CA ALA A 1208 -9.23 24.37 -7.22
C ALA A 1208 -8.95 25.88 -7.12
N ALA A 1209 -9.12 26.64 -8.21
CA ALA A 1209 -9.31 28.10 -8.14
C ALA A 1209 -9.88 28.63 -9.47
N GLU A 1210 -10.88 29.50 -9.33
CA GLU A 1210 -11.41 30.44 -10.33
C GLU A 1210 -12.30 29.91 -11.47
N ALA A 1211 -13.57 30.34 -11.42
CA ALA A 1211 -14.52 30.36 -12.53
C ALA A 1211 -14.36 31.68 -13.31
N PRO A 1212 -14.44 31.67 -14.65
CA PRO A 1212 -14.81 32.87 -15.39
C PRO A 1212 -16.34 33.05 -15.31
N PRO A 1213 -16.84 34.30 -15.23
CA PRO A 1213 -18.27 34.56 -15.20
C PRO A 1213 -18.91 34.15 -16.53
N ILE A 1214 -20.09 33.54 -16.42
CA ILE A 1214 -20.98 33.23 -17.54
C ILE A 1214 -21.39 34.59 -18.15
N ALA A 1215 -20.91 34.85 -19.36
CA ALA A 1215 -21.44 35.94 -20.18
C ALA A 1215 -22.90 35.57 -20.55
N ALA A 1216 -23.84 36.30 -19.95
CA ALA A 1216 -25.23 36.30 -20.37
C ALA A 1216 -25.31 36.89 -21.78
N ALA A 1217 -25.65 36.06 -22.75
CA ALA A 1217 -26.08 36.52 -24.06
C ALA A 1217 -27.53 37.03 -23.93
N THR A 1218 -27.67 38.35 -23.99
CA THR A 1218 -28.90 39.06 -24.31
C THR A 1218 -29.43 38.64 -25.69
N PRO A 1219 -30.74 38.41 -25.87
CA PRO A 1219 -31.40 38.66 -27.13
C PRO A 1219 -32.07 40.03 -27.09
N ALA A 1220 -31.73 40.88 -28.06
CA ALA A 1220 -32.34 42.19 -28.25
C ALA A 1220 -33.32 42.12 -29.45
N ILE A 1221 -34.57 42.52 -29.17
CA ILE A 1221 -35.50 43.27 -30.04
C ILE A 1221 -36.25 42.39 -31.07
N MET A 1222 -37.59 42.40 -31.19
CA MET A 1222 -38.51 43.54 -31.32
C MET A 1222 -40.00 43.15 -31.12
N GLN A 1223 -40.78 44.07 -30.50
CA GLN A 1223 -42.21 44.42 -30.72
C GLN A 1223 -43.31 43.36 -30.46
N ASP A 1224 -44.49 43.65 -29.90
CA ASP A 1224 -45.20 44.89 -29.57
C ASP A 1224 -46.38 44.62 -28.60
N HIS A 1225 -46.98 45.70 -28.07
CA HIS A 1225 -48.34 45.85 -27.53
C HIS A 1225 -48.72 45.45 -26.07
N SER A 1226 -48.68 46.51 -25.23
CA SER A 1226 -49.81 47.12 -24.49
C SER A 1226 -50.56 46.38 -23.37
N GLY A 1227 -50.40 46.94 -22.16
CA GLY A 1227 -51.51 47.55 -21.39
C GLY A 1227 -52.28 46.66 -20.40
N GLY A 1228 -52.41 47.13 -19.14
CA GLY A 1228 -53.46 46.64 -18.24
C GLY A 1228 -53.16 46.70 -16.75
N THR A 1229 -53.60 47.78 -16.12
CA THR A 1229 -53.60 48.12 -14.69
C THR A 1229 -54.69 47.36 -13.89
N LEU A 1230 -54.66 47.51 -12.55
CA LEU A 1230 -55.65 47.18 -11.49
C LEU A 1230 -55.39 45.87 -10.73
N ALA A 1231 -55.15 45.83 -9.41
CA ALA A 1231 -55.75 46.44 -8.21
C ALA A 1231 -56.70 45.50 -7.44
N MET A 1232 -56.37 45.34 -6.16
CA MET A 1232 -57.26 45.28 -4.99
C MET A 1232 -58.11 44.01 -4.66
N HIS A 1233 -57.88 43.57 -3.41
CA HIS A 1233 -58.85 43.37 -2.32
C HIS A 1233 -59.57 42.02 -2.08
N ASN A 1234 -59.24 41.49 -0.89
CA ASN A 1234 -60.12 41.21 0.26
C ASN A 1234 -60.92 39.90 0.42
N GLN A 1235 -60.86 39.47 1.70
CA GLN A 1235 -61.89 38.82 2.53
C GLN A 1235 -62.24 37.36 2.26
N ALA A 1236 -62.65 36.53 3.22
CA ALA A 1236 -62.61 36.50 4.68
C ALA A 1236 -63.19 35.13 5.12
N LYS A 1237 -62.80 34.65 6.33
CA LYS A 1237 -63.62 34.00 7.38
C LYS A 1237 -64.62 32.87 7.01
N LEU A 1238 -64.64 31.76 7.78
CA LEU A 1238 -65.36 31.55 9.07
C LEU A 1238 -65.71 30.04 9.35
N ILE A 1239 -65.72 29.65 10.65
CA ILE A 1239 -66.51 28.59 11.35
C ILE A 1239 -66.14 27.10 11.14
N SER A 1240 -66.23 26.14 12.10
CA SER A 1240 -66.18 26.07 13.58
C SER A 1240 -66.29 24.60 14.04
N GLN A 1241 -65.75 24.29 15.24
CA GLN A 1241 -66.20 23.36 16.31
C GLN A 1241 -66.50 21.86 16.06
N ILE A 1242 -66.03 20.99 16.99
CA ILE A 1242 -66.87 20.20 17.94
C ILE A 1242 -66.00 19.23 18.81
N GLN A 1243 -66.14 19.42 20.15
CA GLN A 1243 -66.17 18.51 21.32
C GLN A 1243 -65.03 17.55 21.78
N ARG A 1244 -64.82 17.60 23.12
CA ARG A 1244 -64.22 16.60 24.05
C ARG A 1244 -65.25 15.49 24.42
N PRO A 1245 -64.88 14.41 25.16
CA PRO A 1245 -64.85 14.46 26.64
C PRO A 1245 -63.70 13.68 27.35
N GLN A 1246 -63.53 13.97 28.65
CA GLN A 1246 -62.75 13.24 29.68
C GLN A 1246 -63.49 11.96 30.16
N ILE A 1247 -62.81 11.06 30.90
CA ILE A 1247 -63.25 10.39 32.15
C ILE A 1247 -62.05 9.68 32.85
N ASP A 1248 -62.17 9.55 34.17
CA ASP A 1248 -61.23 9.31 35.29
C ASP A 1248 -60.74 7.86 35.62
N GLY A 1249 -59.80 7.78 36.60
CA GLY A 1249 -59.64 6.68 37.60
C GLY A 1249 -58.18 6.18 37.79
N GLN A 1250 -57.41 6.54 38.83
CA GLN A 1250 -57.24 5.89 40.17
C GLN A 1250 -56.97 4.36 40.12
N SER A 1251 -56.10 3.67 40.89
CA SER A 1251 -55.30 3.91 42.11
C SER A 1251 -54.38 2.69 42.40
N GLU A 1252 -53.26 2.93 43.12
CA GLU A 1252 -52.68 2.17 44.25
C GLU A 1252 -52.26 0.65 44.24
N VAL A 1253 -50.96 0.44 44.60
CA VAL A 1253 -50.43 -0.32 45.78
C VAL A 1253 -50.16 -1.87 45.75
N GLU A 1254 -49.00 -2.21 46.34
CA GLU A 1254 -48.56 -3.45 47.05
C GLU A 1254 -47.79 -4.64 46.41
N THR A 1255 -46.49 -4.67 46.74
CA THR A 1255 -45.68 -5.71 47.43
C THR A 1255 -45.53 -7.19 46.98
N LYS A 1256 -44.22 -7.56 46.95
CA LYS A 1256 -43.53 -8.73 47.58
C LYS A 1256 -43.46 -10.12 46.89
N HIS A 1257 -42.19 -10.49 46.65
CA HIS A 1257 -41.47 -11.77 46.88
C HIS A 1257 -41.79 -13.08 46.11
N LEU A 1258 -40.79 -13.53 45.31
CA LEU A 1258 -40.05 -14.84 45.27
C LEU A 1258 -40.80 -16.20 45.43
N PRO A 1259 -40.24 -17.37 45.00
CA PRO A 1259 -38.99 -17.67 44.26
C PRO A 1259 -39.10 -18.73 43.11
N SER A 1260 -37.98 -18.88 42.39
CA SER A 1260 -37.41 -20.11 41.79
C SER A 1260 -38.22 -21.00 40.82
N SER A 1261 -37.76 -21.01 39.56
CA SER A 1261 -37.32 -22.22 38.83
C SER A 1261 -36.43 -21.81 37.66
#